data_AF-A0A812GRI4-F1
#
_entry.id   AF-A0A812GRI4-F1
#
_cell.length_a   1.000
_cell.length_b   1.000
_cell.length_c   1.000
_cell.angle_alpha   90.00
_cell.angle_beta   90.00
_cell.angle_gamma   90.00
#
_symmetry.space_group_name_H-M   'P 1'
#
loop_
_entity.id
_entity.type
_entity.pdbx_description
1 polymer ?
#
loop_
_entity_poly.entity_id
_entity_poly.type
_entity_poly.pdbx_seq_one_letter_code
_entity_poly.pdbx_strand_id
1 'polypeptide(L)'
;MSSDSCNSALFPLAPLERWIQFTQTEIIGIRGDLEQTKSSMQAAQTIQIQQITSLQAQLDDLKRANQETRDRLHLFRAEVSDCMSALQFRVDNLERSNRTFLDDVALLGQRLNEIIALTKNLCEELHQNFPNSTSLSDLDAIRIKEASLLQRLSWHMMEWAQQNPEGVCSLPTGKTPEYFIKWVQRILQNWGSDPIQKEVKKYGLQPEKPNLGKLTFVQIDEFYPISPEQHNSFYHYVSEYYIKGFGLDPQRALLMDCSKIGLDLREPGYGPTGEPRDYVKQALSMADVWPTGEVDLSLRTRDPTTRQELLQQRVLRQVDQWCSEYEAKIRALGGIGFFMGGIGPDGHVAFNCQGCDHFATTRLDQLNYASQAAAAGDLGGIETVRRRKVITIGLGTITYNPSCVALICAAGEAKAQVVRNAVQEPAHVNFPATALHQLPSAAFFVTTGAAKLLDRRQLQLVERMPSISPSVIERVLVSLSGLRRKKLLDLSEEDLEACPLARCAVRRAGRPLATLAEEVRQSLISKIEQGCRVRENTKFLHTEPHHDDIMLGYLPAVMRNTRVASNRHHFVCATSGFNSVSNTHMLKMLARVESFLSTPTFERLAKEGYFGPSSLDFRRRDVWKFLDGIAAADDELRDEGAARRLVYNLSVIFGDSAGTGDASKLMERVATLKSYFSKQYAGQKDVKEVQILKGACREFEAECVWGYIGWQLPHISHLRLGFYTADIFAPEPTQQRDVLPILKLLREVEPDVVSVALDPEASGPDTHYKVLQAATAGLQQYAEETGRQDITVWGYRNVWFRFEPHEVFSSLIHIQLCSSQCKVALKASILDDDDDEDGDSPRNEWSAAVSTQRCFPCLRSRPSISVRVCFPKLHTGVPPDVDTVAAIAEPHAEAEEASEEQEEGMVVVSGILEAAKGRVYSTRERRPV
;
A
#
# COMPACT_ATOMS: atom_id res chain seq x y z
N MET A 1 12.27 0.99 26.67
CA MET A 1 11.76 -0.34 27.10
C MET A 1 10.26 -0.21 27.45
N SER A 2 9.33 -0.68 26.63
CA SER A 2 8.71 -2.00 26.75
C SER A 2 8.04 -2.35 28.08
N SER A 3 6.72 -2.25 28.17
CA SER A 3 5.93 -2.80 29.29
C SER A 3 5.86 -4.35 29.32
N ASP A 4 6.73 -5.05 28.60
CA ASP A 4 6.98 -6.49 28.74
C ASP A 4 8.36 -6.79 29.37
N SER A 5 9.14 -5.76 29.71
CA SER A 5 10.48 -5.95 30.31
C SER A 5 10.53 -5.86 31.84
N CYS A 6 9.39 -5.63 32.52
CA CYS A 6 9.33 -5.78 33.98
C CYS A 6 9.10 -7.23 34.42
N ASN A 7 8.62 -8.12 33.54
CA ASN A 7 8.57 -9.57 33.84
C ASN A 7 9.80 -10.34 33.33
N SER A 8 10.70 -9.72 32.57
CA SER A 8 11.92 -10.35 32.06
C SER A 8 13.21 -9.85 32.73
N ALA A 9 13.10 -9.00 33.75
CA ALA A 9 14.21 -8.55 34.60
C ALA A 9 14.10 -9.11 36.04
N LEU A 10 13.24 -10.10 36.26
CA LEU A 10 13.59 -11.11 37.24
C LEU A 10 14.83 -11.80 36.68
N PHE A 11 15.94 -11.73 37.42
CA PHE A 11 16.97 -12.77 37.34
C PHE A 11 16.26 -14.07 36.98
N PRO A 12 16.71 -14.86 35.98
CA PRO A 12 16.44 -16.26 36.10
C PRO A 12 17.14 -16.61 37.42
N LEU A 13 16.39 -16.75 38.51
CA LEU A 13 16.90 -17.28 39.78
C LEU A 13 17.20 -18.78 39.57
N ALA A 14 16.59 -19.39 38.55
CA ALA A 14 16.76 -20.78 38.15
C ALA A 14 18.22 -21.22 37.85
N PRO A 15 19.12 -20.45 37.22
CA PRO A 15 20.52 -20.79 37.03
C PRO A 15 21.33 -20.61 38.32
N LEU A 16 21.00 -19.63 39.18
CA LEU A 16 21.68 -19.44 40.47
C LEU A 16 21.25 -20.52 41.49
N GLU A 17 19.95 -20.86 41.52
CA GLU A 17 19.38 -21.95 42.33
C GLU A 17 19.82 -23.33 41.82
N ARG A 18 19.85 -23.56 40.50
CA ARG A 18 20.46 -24.78 39.92
C ARG A 18 21.94 -24.86 40.23
N TRP A 19 22.65 -23.73 40.33
CA TRP A 19 24.08 -23.70 40.62
C TRP A 19 24.40 -23.88 42.11
N ILE A 20 23.53 -23.39 43.02
CA ILE A 20 23.59 -23.70 44.46
C ILE A 20 23.32 -25.20 44.69
N GLN A 21 22.34 -25.78 43.98
CA GLN A 21 22.11 -27.23 44.00
C GLN A 21 23.30 -28.00 43.40
N PHE A 22 23.93 -27.50 42.32
CA PHE A 22 25.09 -28.11 41.69
C PHE A 22 26.33 -28.10 42.61
N THR A 23 26.61 -26.97 43.27
CA THR A 23 27.74 -26.82 44.21
C THR A 23 27.53 -27.61 45.50
N GLN A 24 26.31 -27.68 46.06
CA GLN A 24 26.05 -28.54 47.23
C GLN A 24 26.18 -30.03 46.91
N THR A 25 25.86 -30.46 45.69
CA THR A 25 25.92 -31.88 45.28
C THR A 25 27.34 -32.32 44.91
N GLU A 26 28.15 -31.47 44.28
CA GLU A 26 29.55 -31.78 43.96
C GLU A 26 30.50 -31.63 45.17
N ILE A 27 30.27 -30.70 46.09
CA ILE A 27 31.10 -30.54 47.30
C ILE A 27 30.96 -31.76 48.25
N ILE A 28 29.82 -32.45 48.23
CA ILE A 28 29.62 -33.70 48.98
C ILE A 28 30.26 -34.92 48.27
N GLY A 29 30.54 -34.82 46.97
CA GLY A 29 31.02 -35.94 46.13
C GLY A 29 32.54 -36.05 45.96
N ILE A 30 33.32 -35.01 46.26
CA ILE A 30 34.76 -35.00 45.94
C ILE A 30 35.58 -35.49 47.14
N ARG A 31 35.73 -36.81 47.24
CA ARG A 31 36.90 -37.44 47.89
C ARG A 31 37.81 -37.99 46.80
N GLY A 32 38.81 -37.19 46.44
CA GLY A 32 39.95 -37.62 45.62
C GLY A 32 40.02 -36.94 44.27
N ASP A 33 40.51 -35.70 44.21
CA ASP A 33 41.79 -35.35 43.57
C ASP A 33 42.09 -33.86 43.77
N LEU A 34 43.21 -33.53 44.42
CA LEU A 34 43.45 -32.18 44.97
C LEU A 34 43.80 -31.14 43.87
N GLU A 35 44.34 -31.59 42.74
CA GLU A 35 44.78 -30.69 41.67
C GLU A 35 43.67 -30.32 40.67
N GLN A 36 42.78 -31.27 40.37
CA GLN A 36 41.63 -31.00 39.50
C GLN A 36 40.62 -30.06 40.18
N THR A 37 40.50 -30.17 41.51
CA THR A 37 39.68 -29.28 42.34
C THR A 37 40.22 -27.84 42.33
N LYS A 38 41.55 -27.63 42.35
CA LYS A 38 42.15 -26.29 42.30
C LYS A 38 41.86 -25.54 40.99
N SER A 39 41.95 -26.22 39.85
CA SER A 39 41.77 -25.59 38.54
C SER A 39 40.31 -25.20 38.27
N SER A 40 39.37 -26.08 38.66
CA SER A 40 37.92 -25.78 38.61
C SER A 40 37.52 -24.64 39.56
N MET A 41 38.15 -24.54 40.73
CA MET A 41 37.89 -23.45 41.69
C MET A 41 38.46 -22.10 41.26
N GLN A 42 39.63 -22.06 40.60
CA GLN A 42 40.18 -20.82 40.03
C GLN A 42 39.32 -20.28 38.87
N ALA A 43 38.76 -21.18 38.05
CA ALA A 43 37.81 -20.81 37.00
C ALA A 43 36.51 -20.24 37.59
N ALA A 44 35.97 -20.86 38.65
CA ALA A 44 34.79 -20.36 39.36
C ALA A 44 35.03 -18.99 40.03
N GLN A 45 36.21 -18.76 40.61
CA GLN A 45 36.59 -17.47 41.20
C GLN A 45 36.74 -16.34 40.16
N THR A 46 37.29 -16.65 38.99
CA THR A 46 37.42 -15.68 37.89
C THR A 46 36.05 -15.25 37.37
N ILE A 47 35.10 -16.20 37.29
CA ILE A 47 33.71 -15.93 36.91
C ILE A 47 32.99 -15.07 37.96
N GLN A 48 33.22 -15.33 39.26
CA GLN A 48 32.65 -14.52 40.35
C GLN A 48 33.13 -13.07 40.30
N ILE A 49 34.43 -12.83 40.08
CA ILE A 49 34.98 -11.47 39.97
C ILE A 49 34.39 -10.75 38.75
N GLN A 50 34.33 -11.40 37.58
CA GLN A 50 33.74 -10.80 36.38
C GLN A 50 32.25 -10.43 36.56
N GLN A 51 31.47 -11.26 37.26
CA GLN A 51 30.06 -10.99 37.54
C GLN A 51 29.88 -9.83 38.52
N ILE A 52 30.73 -9.72 39.54
CA ILE A 52 30.70 -8.59 40.50
C ILE A 52 31.15 -7.29 39.83
N THR A 53 32.17 -7.33 38.96
CA THR A 53 32.58 -6.17 38.17
C THR A 53 31.48 -5.73 37.19
N SER A 54 30.75 -6.67 36.59
CA SER A 54 29.57 -6.39 35.76
C SER A 54 28.45 -5.74 36.56
N LEU A 55 28.22 -6.18 37.81
CA LEU A 55 27.23 -5.57 38.71
C LEU A 55 27.64 -4.16 39.13
N GLN A 56 28.93 -3.91 39.39
CA GLN A 56 29.44 -2.56 39.68
C GLN A 56 29.29 -1.61 38.49
N ALA A 57 29.55 -2.07 37.27
CA ALA A 57 29.35 -1.27 36.06
C ALA A 57 27.87 -0.90 35.84
N GLN A 58 26.96 -1.85 36.07
CA GLN A 58 25.51 -1.62 35.97
C GLN A 58 24.96 -0.73 37.10
N LEU A 59 25.60 -0.75 38.28
CA LEU A 59 25.28 0.15 39.39
C LEU A 59 25.73 1.60 39.10
N ASP A 60 26.85 1.76 38.37
CA ASP A 60 27.34 3.06 37.92
C ASP A 60 26.45 3.68 36.82
N ASP A 61 25.65 2.89 36.09
CA ASP A 61 24.64 3.36 35.12
C ASP A 61 23.36 3.90 35.79
N LEU A 62 23.08 3.54 37.05
CA LEU A 62 21.90 3.99 37.82
C LEU A 62 22.01 5.44 38.37
N LYS A 63 22.99 6.23 37.90
CA LYS A 63 23.28 7.62 38.35
C LYS A 63 22.18 8.66 38.12
N ARG A 64 21.01 8.28 37.57
CA ARG A 64 19.85 9.18 37.35
C ARG A 64 18.77 9.14 38.45
N ALA A 65 19.05 8.59 39.63
CA ALA A 65 18.11 8.63 40.77
C ALA A 65 18.39 9.78 41.77
N ASN A 66 17.37 10.16 42.55
CA ASN A 66 17.35 11.26 43.53
C ASN A 66 18.46 11.15 44.61
N GLN A 67 18.82 12.28 45.24
CA GLN A 67 19.97 12.42 46.15
C GLN A 67 19.93 11.44 47.34
N GLU A 68 18.74 11.15 47.91
CA GLU A 68 18.59 10.19 49.01
C GLU A 68 18.93 8.74 48.58
N THR A 69 18.63 8.38 47.33
CA THR A 69 18.99 7.07 46.76
C THR A 69 20.50 6.98 46.52
N ARG A 70 21.15 8.08 46.13
CA ARG A 70 22.61 8.15 45.97
C ARG A 70 23.34 7.94 47.29
N ASP A 71 22.86 8.56 48.37
CA ASP A 71 23.48 8.44 49.69
C ASP A 71 23.38 6.99 50.23
N ARG A 72 22.25 6.31 50.00
CA ARG A 72 22.08 4.88 50.35
C ARG A 72 22.88 3.93 49.45
N LEU A 73 22.98 4.23 48.15
CA LEU A 73 23.84 3.50 47.21
C LEU A 73 25.32 3.67 47.56
N HIS A 74 25.73 4.83 48.06
CA HIS A 74 27.08 5.07 48.56
C HIS A 74 27.40 4.22 49.80
N LEU A 75 26.45 4.10 50.73
CA LEU A 75 26.58 3.24 51.91
C LEU A 75 26.70 1.76 51.53
N PHE A 76 25.85 1.30 50.62
CA PHE A 76 25.88 -0.08 50.10
C PHE A 76 27.17 -0.39 49.31
N ARG A 77 27.66 0.56 48.50
CA ARG A 77 28.95 0.44 47.79
C ARG A 77 30.11 0.30 48.77
N ALA A 78 30.06 0.99 49.91
CA ALA A 78 31.07 0.86 50.97
C ALA A 78 31.01 -0.54 51.62
N GLU A 79 29.83 -1.04 51.96
CA GLU A 79 29.66 -2.39 52.54
C GLU A 79 30.11 -3.52 51.60
N VAL A 80 29.80 -3.40 50.31
CA VAL A 80 30.27 -4.35 49.28
C VAL A 80 31.78 -4.25 49.10
N SER A 81 32.35 -3.04 49.09
CA SER A 81 33.80 -2.83 48.99
C SER A 81 34.56 -3.39 50.19
N ASP A 82 34.01 -3.25 51.40
CA ASP A 82 34.57 -3.82 52.62
C ASP A 82 34.49 -5.35 52.62
N CYS A 83 33.37 -5.92 52.14
CA CYS A 83 33.25 -7.36 51.94
C CYS A 83 34.25 -7.89 50.90
N MET A 84 34.43 -7.19 49.78
CA MET A 84 35.40 -7.55 48.74
C MET A 84 36.84 -7.47 49.25
N SER A 85 37.16 -6.45 50.06
CA SER A 85 38.48 -6.29 50.67
C SER A 85 38.76 -7.38 51.70
N ALA A 86 37.75 -7.76 52.50
CA ALA A 86 37.85 -8.89 53.44
C ALA A 86 37.96 -10.25 52.73
N LEU A 87 37.28 -10.41 51.59
CA LEU A 87 37.40 -11.58 50.71
C LEU A 87 38.81 -11.67 50.15
N GLN A 88 39.32 -10.58 49.57
CA GLN A 88 40.65 -10.52 48.97
C GLN A 88 41.74 -10.78 50.02
N PHE A 89 41.63 -10.17 51.20
CA PHE A 89 42.56 -10.41 52.32
C PHE A 89 42.55 -11.86 52.82
N ARG A 90 41.40 -12.54 52.80
CA ARG A 90 41.30 -13.96 53.17
C ARG A 90 41.78 -14.90 52.06
N VAL A 91 41.54 -14.53 50.79
CA VAL A 91 42.10 -15.20 49.61
C VAL A 91 43.63 -15.15 49.62
N ASP A 92 44.21 -13.99 49.95
CA ASP A 92 45.66 -13.82 50.05
C ASP A 92 46.28 -14.62 51.23
N ASN A 93 45.49 -14.91 52.27
CA ASN A 93 45.92 -15.72 53.42
C ASN A 93 45.62 -17.23 53.29
N LEU A 94 44.82 -17.64 52.29
CA LEU A 94 44.44 -19.03 52.03
C LEU A 94 45.60 -19.89 51.50
N GLU A 95 46.71 -19.28 51.07
CA GLU A 95 47.95 -20.00 50.74
C GLU A 95 48.70 -20.54 51.98
N ARG A 96 48.29 -20.21 53.21
CA ARG A 96 49.11 -20.49 54.43
C ARG A 96 48.52 -21.40 55.51
N SER A 97 47.28 -21.90 55.44
CA SER A 97 46.82 -22.88 56.44
C SER A 97 45.73 -23.84 55.94
N ASN A 98 46.05 -25.13 55.94
CA ASN A 98 45.26 -26.19 55.32
C ASN A 98 44.25 -26.86 56.29
N ARG A 99 43.77 -26.16 57.33
CA ARG A 99 42.95 -26.78 58.40
C ARG A 99 41.62 -26.13 58.76
N THR A 100 41.24 -24.98 58.18
CA THR A 100 39.92 -24.33 58.42
C THR A 100 39.21 -23.92 57.12
N PHE A 101 39.62 -24.46 55.98
CA PHE A 101 39.16 -24.07 54.64
C PHE A 101 37.65 -24.25 54.39
N LEU A 102 37.07 -25.36 54.87
CA LEU A 102 35.66 -25.69 54.61
C LEU A 102 34.69 -24.80 55.41
N ASP A 103 35.07 -24.44 56.65
CA ASP A 103 34.26 -23.54 57.49
C ASP A 103 34.29 -22.11 56.93
N ASP A 104 35.43 -21.68 56.39
CA ASP A 104 35.57 -20.36 55.77
C ASP A 104 34.77 -20.25 54.46
N VAL A 105 34.71 -21.32 53.65
CA VAL A 105 33.87 -21.37 52.43
C VAL A 105 32.38 -21.38 52.76
N ALA A 106 31.96 -22.10 53.81
CA ALA A 106 30.58 -22.10 54.27
C ALA A 106 30.13 -20.71 54.78
N LEU A 107 31.00 -20.03 55.53
CA LEU A 107 30.75 -18.67 56.01
C LEU A 107 30.70 -17.64 54.87
N LEU A 108 31.53 -17.82 53.84
CA LEU A 108 31.48 -17.00 52.62
C LEU A 108 30.15 -17.17 51.88
N GLY A 109 29.67 -18.42 51.76
CA GLY A 109 28.39 -18.73 51.14
C GLY A 109 27.21 -18.11 51.89
N GLN A 110 27.25 -18.10 53.23
CA GLN A 110 26.25 -17.42 54.06
C GLN A 110 26.21 -15.90 53.81
N ARG A 111 27.37 -15.24 53.80
CA ARG A 111 27.45 -13.79 53.55
C ARG A 111 27.02 -13.42 52.13
N LEU A 112 27.33 -14.26 51.14
CA LEU A 112 26.87 -14.03 49.77
C LEU A 112 25.33 -14.10 49.67
N ASN A 113 24.71 -15.06 50.37
CA ASN A 113 23.26 -15.19 50.44
C ASN A 113 22.59 -14.00 51.13
N GLU A 114 23.19 -13.45 52.18
CA GLU A 114 22.71 -12.23 52.85
C GLU A 114 22.77 -11.00 51.92
N ILE A 115 23.87 -10.84 51.17
CA ILE A 115 24.02 -9.76 50.18
C ILE A 115 22.99 -9.91 49.05
N ILE A 116 22.74 -11.14 48.57
CA ILE A 116 21.72 -11.41 47.55
C ILE A 116 20.32 -11.07 48.08
N ALA A 117 20.00 -11.44 49.33
CA ALA A 117 18.72 -11.14 49.95
C ALA A 117 18.50 -9.62 50.13
N LEU A 118 19.53 -8.89 50.58
CA LEU A 118 19.50 -7.42 50.69
C LEU A 118 19.33 -6.75 49.32
N THR A 119 20.03 -7.24 48.30
CA THR A 119 19.91 -6.74 46.92
C THR A 119 18.50 -6.98 46.37
N LYS A 120 17.91 -8.15 46.67
CA LYS A 120 16.54 -8.49 46.24
C LYS A 120 15.50 -7.59 46.91
N ASN A 121 15.60 -7.37 48.21
CA ASN A 121 14.71 -6.47 48.94
C ASN A 121 14.82 -5.01 48.45
N LEU A 122 16.05 -4.53 48.20
CA LEU A 122 16.26 -3.18 47.66
C LEU A 122 15.66 -3.02 46.25
N CYS A 123 15.81 -4.04 45.39
CA CYS A 123 15.19 -4.06 44.07
C CYS A 123 13.65 -4.10 44.12
N GLU A 124 13.07 -4.82 45.07
CA GLU A 124 11.61 -4.90 45.29
C GLU A 124 11.05 -3.57 45.82
N GLU A 125 11.74 -2.89 46.75
CA GLU A 125 11.36 -1.55 47.23
C GLU A 125 11.51 -0.45 46.16
N LEU A 126 12.55 -0.52 45.32
CA LEU A 126 12.71 0.37 44.17
C LEU A 126 11.65 0.13 43.09
N HIS A 127 11.07 -1.07 43.00
CA HIS A 127 9.96 -1.35 42.08
C HIS A 127 8.62 -0.76 42.54
N GLN A 128 8.41 -0.60 43.86
CA GLN A 128 7.14 -0.11 44.41
C GLN A 128 7.04 1.43 44.43
N ASN A 129 8.15 2.16 44.38
CA ASN A 129 8.17 3.62 44.61
C ASN A 129 8.39 4.50 43.36
N PHE A 130 8.49 3.93 42.14
CA PHE A 130 8.73 4.72 40.92
C PHE A 130 7.58 4.60 39.90
N PRO A 131 6.75 5.64 39.71
CA PRO A 131 5.92 5.77 38.52
C PRO A 131 6.80 6.13 37.32
N ASN A 132 6.64 5.38 36.23
CA ASN A 132 7.24 5.55 34.90
C ASN A 132 7.63 7.01 34.58
N SER A 133 8.92 7.34 34.64
CA SER A 133 9.48 8.50 33.96
C SER A 133 10.24 8.00 32.74
N THR A 134 9.70 8.24 31.55
CA THR A 134 10.38 7.94 30.28
C THR A 134 10.92 9.27 29.77
N SER A 135 12.25 9.47 29.80
CA SER A 135 12.87 10.51 28.99
C SER A 135 12.97 10.01 27.54
N LEU A 136 12.66 10.89 26.59
CA LEU A 136 12.54 10.61 25.16
C LEU A 136 13.87 10.36 24.42
N SER A 137 14.91 9.89 25.11
CA SER A 137 16.25 9.66 24.53
C SER A 137 16.55 8.20 24.14
N ASP A 138 15.67 7.25 24.45
CA ASP A 138 15.91 5.83 24.20
C ASP A 138 15.07 5.33 23.00
N LEU A 139 15.41 5.79 21.80
CA LEU A 139 14.88 5.28 20.54
C LEU A 139 15.62 4.00 20.11
N ASP A 140 15.43 2.93 20.88
CA ASP A 140 15.67 1.57 20.44
C ASP A 140 14.46 0.70 20.81
N ALA A 141 13.51 0.60 19.86
CA ALA A 141 12.56 -0.50 19.64
C ALA A 141 11.20 0.01 19.11
N ILE A 142 10.96 -0.30 17.83
CA ILE A 142 9.66 -0.26 17.15
C ILE A 142 8.58 -0.97 18.01
N ARG A 143 7.72 -0.19 18.67
CA ARG A 143 6.53 -0.60 19.42
C ARG A 143 5.29 -0.07 18.67
N ILE A 144 4.58 -0.95 17.96
CA ILE A 144 3.43 -0.58 17.10
C ILE A 144 2.11 -1.01 17.76
N LYS A 145 1.18 -0.05 17.91
CA LYS A 145 -0.28 -0.27 17.82
C LYS A 145 -0.77 0.68 16.71
N GLU A 146 -1.55 0.21 15.74
CA GLU A 146 -1.82 0.96 14.49
C GLU A 146 -2.53 2.30 14.70
N ALA A 147 -3.53 2.39 15.59
CA ALA A 147 -4.14 3.66 16.00
C ALA A 147 -3.19 4.62 16.75
N SER A 148 -1.99 4.15 17.15
CA SER A 148 -1.02 4.94 17.92
C SER A 148 0.06 5.63 17.09
N LEU A 149 0.20 5.32 15.79
CA LEU A 149 1.33 5.85 15.01
C LEU A 149 1.20 7.36 14.76
N LEU A 150 0.17 7.77 14.04
CA LEU A 150 -0.09 9.18 13.70
C LEU A 150 -0.46 9.99 14.95
N GLN A 151 -1.05 9.34 15.96
CA GLN A 151 -1.24 9.92 17.28
C GLN A 151 0.10 10.26 17.95
N ARG A 152 1.08 9.34 17.98
CA ARG A 152 2.42 9.63 18.53
C ARG A 152 3.11 10.77 17.77
N LEU A 153 3.00 10.80 16.44
CA LEU A 153 3.54 11.90 15.63
C LEU A 153 2.94 13.25 16.03
N SER A 154 1.63 13.29 16.31
CA SER A 154 0.98 14.52 16.79
C SER A 154 1.57 15.02 18.11
N TRP A 155 1.91 14.10 19.04
CA TRP A 155 2.60 14.45 20.28
C TRP A 155 4.03 14.92 20.07
N HIS A 156 4.80 14.29 19.17
CA HIS A 156 6.14 14.76 18.81
C HIS A 156 6.12 16.18 18.20
N MET A 157 5.11 16.49 17.39
CA MET A 157 4.93 17.86 16.88
C MET A 157 4.67 18.85 18.02
N MET A 158 3.82 18.49 18.99
CA MET A 158 3.53 19.36 20.14
C MET A 158 4.77 19.58 21.01
N GLU A 159 5.54 18.53 21.27
CA GLU A 159 6.82 18.61 21.99
C GLU A 159 7.79 19.53 21.26
N TRP A 160 8.01 19.30 19.97
CA TRP A 160 8.91 20.11 19.17
C TRP A 160 8.47 21.58 19.11
N ALA A 161 7.17 21.85 18.98
CA ALA A 161 6.63 23.21 18.94
C ALA A 161 6.78 23.95 20.29
N GLN A 162 6.74 23.26 21.43
CA GLN A 162 7.03 23.87 22.74
C GLN A 162 8.51 24.24 22.86
N GLN A 163 9.41 23.41 22.32
CA GLN A 163 10.86 23.65 22.33
C GLN A 163 11.29 24.70 21.30
N ASN A 164 10.53 24.84 20.20
CA ASN A 164 10.83 25.71 19.06
C ASN A 164 9.62 26.59 18.72
N PRO A 165 9.24 27.54 19.60
CA PRO A 165 8.00 28.31 19.45
C PRO A 165 7.96 29.19 18.19
N GLU A 166 9.10 29.52 17.59
CA GLU A 166 9.21 30.26 16.33
C GLU A 166 9.88 29.44 15.22
N GLY A 167 9.90 28.11 15.37
CA GLY A 167 10.56 27.20 14.45
C GLY A 167 9.91 27.16 13.06
N VAL A 168 10.67 26.62 12.10
CA VAL A 168 10.21 26.38 10.72
C VAL A 168 9.73 24.94 10.59
N CYS A 169 8.48 24.76 10.18
CA CYS A 169 7.90 23.43 9.98
C CYS A 169 7.38 23.23 8.55
N SER A 170 7.35 21.98 8.12
CA SER A 170 6.82 21.56 6.82
C SER A 170 6.11 20.22 6.98
N LEU A 171 4.88 20.13 6.46
CA LEU A 171 3.97 19.01 6.67
C LEU A 171 3.45 18.47 5.32
N PRO A 172 3.16 17.17 5.21
CA PRO A 172 2.81 16.53 3.95
C PRO A 172 1.35 16.76 3.57
N THR A 173 0.99 16.55 2.31
CA THR A 173 -0.41 16.59 1.83
C THR A 173 -0.94 15.17 1.56
N GLY A 174 -2.18 15.08 1.08
CA GLY A 174 -2.81 13.81 0.70
C GLY A 174 -3.59 13.14 1.83
N LYS A 175 -3.85 11.83 1.66
CA LYS A 175 -4.70 11.03 2.57
C LYS A 175 -3.96 10.53 3.80
N THR A 176 -2.68 10.20 3.67
CA THR A 176 -1.86 9.65 4.77
C THR A 176 -1.84 10.51 6.05
N PRO A 177 -1.74 11.86 6.00
CA PRO A 177 -1.73 12.68 7.22
C PRO A 177 -3.11 12.93 7.85
N GLU A 178 -4.21 12.38 7.32
CA GLU A 178 -5.58 12.64 7.82
C GLU A 178 -5.71 12.47 9.33
N TYR A 179 -5.33 11.29 9.86
CA TYR A 179 -5.44 11.02 11.28
C TYR A 179 -4.50 11.89 12.12
N PHE A 180 -3.32 12.24 11.58
CA PHE A 180 -2.42 13.18 12.24
C PHE A 180 -3.08 14.56 12.39
N ILE A 181 -3.70 15.08 11.32
CA ILE A 181 -4.44 16.35 11.35
C ILE A 181 -5.55 16.30 12.40
N LYS A 182 -6.39 15.25 12.36
CA LYS A 182 -7.49 15.07 13.32
C LYS A 182 -6.99 15.00 14.76
N TRP A 183 -5.88 14.32 15.02
CA TRP A 183 -5.29 14.23 16.36
C TRP A 183 -4.72 15.56 16.84
N VAL A 184 -3.96 16.28 16.00
CA VAL A 184 -3.45 17.62 16.35
C VAL A 184 -4.61 18.57 16.67
N GLN A 185 -5.64 18.61 15.82
CA GLN A 185 -6.84 19.43 16.07
C GLN A 185 -7.52 19.06 17.39
N ARG A 186 -7.72 17.76 17.64
CA ARG A 186 -8.31 17.27 18.90
C ARG A 186 -7.48 17.68 20.11
N ILE A 187 -6.15 17.53 20.05
CA ILE A 187 -5.23 17.91 21.13
C ILE A 187 -5.32 19.41 21.41
N LEU A 188 -5.25 20.24 20.37
CA LEU A 188 -5.31 21.69 20.50
C LEU A 188 -6.65 22.18 21.02
N GLN A 189 -7.77 21.64 20.55
CA GLN A 189 -9.12 22.04 20.97
C GLN A 189 -9.43 21.63 22.41
N ASN A 190 -8.93 20.47 22.84
CA ASN A 190 -9.24 19.90 24.15
C ASN A 190 -8.06 20.00 25.13
N TRP A 191 -7.11 20.91 24.91
CA TRP A 191 -5.87 20.97 25.68
C TRP A 191 -6.10 21.02 27.19
N GLY A 192 -7.05 21.84 27.65
CA GLY A 192 -7.36 21.98 29.08
C GLY A 192 -8.20 20.85 29.69
N SER A 193 -8.60 19.84 28.91
CA SER A 193 -9.41 18.73 29.43
C SER A 193 -8.56 17.71 30.18
N ASP A 194 -9.12 17.09 31.23
CA ASP A 194 -8.44 16.05 32.04
C ASP A 194 -7.84 14.91 31.19
N PRO A 195 -8.52 14.37 30.15
CA PRO A 195 -7.94 13.32 29.33
C PRO A 195 -6.67 13.75 28.59
N ILE A 196 -6.65 14.98 28.07
CA ILE A 196 -5.50 15.50 27.32
C ILE A 196 -4.36 15.90 28.27
N GLN A 197 -4.66 16.55 29.40
CA GLN A 197 -3.65 16.90 30.40
C GLN A 197 -2.95 15.66 30.99
N LYS A 198 -3.67 14.53 31.15
CA LYS A 198 -3.06 13.25 31.53
C LYS A 198 -2.05 12.77 30.49
N GLU A 199 -2.36 12.88 29.20
CA GLU A 199 -1.44 12.51 28.13
C GLU A 199 -0.27 13.50 28.02
N VAL A 200 -0.49 14.82 28.17
CA VAL A 200 0.56 15.85 28.24
C VAL A 200 1.59 15.49 29.31
N LYS A 201 1.13 15.18 30.54
CA LYS A 201 2.00 14.73 31.63
C LYS A 201 2.72 13.41 31.31
N LYS A 202 2.01 12.45 30.72
CA LYS A 202 2.56 11.14 30.35
C LYS A 202 3.67 11.23 29.30
N TYR A 203 3.56 12.15 28.34
CA TYR A 203 4.58 12.40 27.33
C TYR A 203 5.63 13.42 27.77
N GLY A 204 5.53 13.98 28.98
CA GLY A 204 6.52 14.92 29.53
C GLY A 204 6.46 16.33 28.92
N LEU A 205 5.33 16.70 28.31
CA LEU A 205 5.14 18.06 27.76
C LEU A 205 4.81 19.05 28.87
N GLN A 206 5.08 20.33 28.59
CA GLN A 206 4.69 21.41 29.49
C GLN A 206 3.16 21.55 29.50
N PRO A 207 2.55 21.91 30.65
CA PRO A 207 1.09 22.04 30.76
C PRO A 207 0.52 23.17 29.90
N GLU A 208 1.32 24.16 29.53
CA GLU A 208 0.93 25.26 28.66
C GLU A 208 0.74 24.80 27.20
N LYS A 209 -0.36 25.23 26.59
CA LYS A 209 -0.65 24.91 25.19
C LYS A 209 0.37 25.57 24.25
N PRO A 210 0.99 24.83 23.31
CA PRO A 210 1.87 25.42 22.32
C PRO A 210 1.10 26.39 21.42
N ASN A 211 1.71 27.55 21.13
CA ASN A 211 1.15 28.52 20.19
C ASN A 211 1.72 28.27 18.79
N LEU A 212 0.99 27.49 17.99
CA LEU A 212 1.41 27.17 16.62
C LEU A 212 1.38 28.38 15.67
N GLY A 213 0.64 29.44 16.00
CA GLY A 213 0.59 30.67 15.18
C GLY A 213 1.92 31.40 15.05
N LYS A 214 2.90 31.09 15.92
CA LYS A 214 4.26 31.63 15.85
C LYS A 214 5.21 30.80 14.99
N LEU A 215 4.80 29.61 14.55
CA LEU A 215 5.61 28.80 13.64
C LEU A 215 5.61 29.41 12.23
N THR A 216 6.70 29.18 11.51
CA THR A 216 6.80 29.52 10.09
C THR A 216 6.54 28.24 9.28
N PHE A 217 5.53 28.26 8.42
CA PHE A 217 5.15 27.09 7.63
C PHE A 217 5.78 27.15 6.24
N VAL A 218 6.32 26.03 5.76
CA VAL A 218 6.85 25.90 4.40
C VAL A 218 6.07 24.82 3.67
N GLN A 219 5.37 25.19 2.59
CA GLN A 219 4.72 24.23 1.71
C GLN A 219 5.78 23.37 1.00
N ILE A 220 5.53 22.06 0.94
CA ILE A 220 6.43 21.07 0.36
C ILE A 220 6.40 21.14 -1.17
N ASP A 221 5.21 21.03 -1.74
CA ASP A 221 5.02 20.87 -3.18
C ASP A 221 3.64 21.32 -3.65
N GLU A 222 3.48 21.40 -4.98
CA GLU A 222 2.24 21.71 -5.68
C GLU A 222 2.28 21.21 -7.14
N PHE A 223 1.11 20.94 -7.74
CA PHE A 223 1.01 20.68 -9.17
C PHE A 223 1.17 21.97 -9.98
N TYR A 224 1.81 21.90 -11.15
CA TYR A 224 2.07 23.06 -11.99
C TYR A 224 1.58 22.86 -13.43
N PRO A 225 0.83 23.84 -14.00
CA PRO A 225 0.16 24.94 -13.31
C PRO A 225 -1.18 24.47 -12.70
N ILE A 226 -1.39 24.68 -11.40
CA ILE A 226 -2.71 24.53 -10.76
C ILE A 226 -3.08 25.83 -10.06
N SER A 227 -4.38 26.14 -10.03
CA SER A 227 -4.86 27.35 -9.38
C SER A 227 -5.21 27.06 -7.91
N PRO A 228 -4.83 27.93 -6.95
CA PRO A 228 -5.18 27.78 -5.54
C PRO A 228 -6.69 27.72 -5.26
N GLU A 229 -7.52 28.24 -6.17
CA GLU A 229 -8.97 28.19 -6.07
C GLU A 229 -9.54 26.78 -6.31
N GLN A 230 -8.74 25.86 -6.89
CA GLN A 230 -9.15 24.48 -7.08
C GLN A 230 -9.04 23.71 -5.76
N HIS A 231 -10.11 23.01 -5.39
CA HIS A 231 -10.19 22.27 -4.12
C HIS A 231 -9.16 21.13 -3.99
N ASN A 232 -8.66 20.62 -5.12
CA ASN A 232 -7.65 19.58 -5.21
C ASN A 232 -6.21 20.13 -5.34
N SER A 233 -6.02 21.45 -5.22
CA SER A 233 -4.67 22.02 -5.07
C SER A 233 -4.12 21.79 -3.67
N PHE A 234 -2.81 21.60 -3.57
CA PHE A 234 -2.13 21.46 -2.28
C PHE A 234 -2.10 22.79 -1.51
N TYR A 235 -2.12 23.92 -2.20
CA TYR A 235 -2.33 25.24 -1.60
C TYR A 235 -3.65 25.30 -0.83
N HIS A 236 -4.75 24.88 -1.47
CA HIS A 236 -6.06 24.83 -0.82
C HIS A 236 -6.05 23.86 0.36
N TYR A 237 -5.47 22.66 0.18
CA TYR A 237 -5.32 21.67 1.25
C TYR A 237 -4.59 22.25 2.48
N VAL A 238 -3.41 22.85 2.28
CA VAL A 238 -2.60 23.45 3.35
C VAL A 238 -3.37 24.58 4.02
N SER A 239 -4.04 25.43 3.24
CA SER A 239 -4.82 26.56 3.75
C SER A 239 -5.96 26.11 4.67
N GLU A 240 -6.71 25.08 4.27
CA GLU A 240 -7.82 24.56 5.06
C GLU A 240 -7.37 23.74 6.28
N TYR A 241 -6.49 22.75 6.07
CA TYR A 241 -6.21 21.75 7.10
C TYR A 241 -5.09 22.14 8.06
N TYR A 242 -4.09 22.92 7.60
CA TYR A 242 -2.97 23.34 8.43
C TYR A 242 -3.11 24.79 8.88
N ILE A 243 -3.26 25.74 7.96
CA ILE A 243 -3.30 27.16 8.34
C ILE A 243 -4.53 27.43 9.21
N LYS A 244 -5.73 27.18 8.69
CA LYS A 244 -6.97 27.32 9.48
C LYS A 244 -7.08 26.23 10.55
N GLY A 245 -6.83 24.98 10.18
CA GLY A 245 -7.04 23.84 11.08
C GLY A 245 -6.14 23.82 12.33
N PHE A 246 -4.89 24.26 12.23
CA PHE A 246 -3.96 24.31 13.37
C PHE A 246 -3.83 25.72 13.98
N GLY A 247 -4.38 26.74 13.33
CA GLY A 247 -4.24 28.13 13.74
C GLY A 247 -2.84 28.69 13.49
N LEU A 248 -2.23 28.33 12.36
CA LEU A 248 -0.97 28.93 11.90
C LEU A 248 -1.24 30.33 11.35
N ASP A 249 -0.25 31.23 11.41
CA ASP A 249 -0.37 32.57 10.83
C ASP A 249 -0.12 32.51 9.30
N PRO A 250 -1.10 32.88 8.46
CA PRO A 250 -0.91 32.92 7.01
C PRO A 250 0.24 33.83 6.56
N GLN A 251 0.56 34.89 7.30
CA GLN A 251 1.66 35.81 6.97
C GLN A 251 3.04 35.20 7.20
N ARG A 252 3.10 34.14 8.00
CA ARG A 252 4.31 33.36 8.29
C ARG A 252 4.37 32.08 7.46
N ALA A 253 3.49 31.91 6.47
CA ALA A 253 3.48 30.76 5.58
C ALA A 253 4.15 31.09 4.25
N LEU A 254 5.09 30.24 3.82
CA LEU A 254 5.61 30.21 2.46
C LEU A 254 4.76 29.21 1.66
N LEU A 255 3.87 29.74 0.82
CA LEU A 255 2.94 28.96 0.00
C LEU A 255 3.26 29.08 -1.49
N MET A 256 2.93 28.04 -2.26
CA MET A 256 3.23 27.92 -3.69
C MET A 256 2.01 28.26 -4.55
N ASP A 257 1.88 29.52 -4.99
CA ASP A 257 0.79 29.92 -5.91
C ASP A 257 1.17 29.65 -7.38
N CYS A 258 0.98 28.41 -7.82
CA CYS A 258 1.28 27.97 -9.19
C CYS A 258 0.42 28.64 -10.28
N SER A 259 -0.59 29.46 -9.93
CA SER A 259 -1.30 30.30 -10.90
C SER A 259 -0.52 31.56 -11.27
N LYS A 260 0.50 31.93 -10.48
CA LYS A 260 1.30 33.16 -10.63
C LYS A 260 2.78 32.91 -10.84
N ILE A 261 3.32 31.79 -10.36
CA ILE A 261 4.76 31.48 -10.43
C ILE A 261 5.23 31.46 -11.90
N GLY A 262 6.11 32.41 -12.24
CA GLY A 262 6.69 32.56 -13.58
C GLY A 262 6.04 33.63 -14.48
N LEU A 263 4.90 34.22 -14.07
CA LEU A 263 4.20 35.25 -14.87
C LEU A 263 4.81 36.66 -14.75
N ASP A 264 5.67 36.90 -13.77
CA ASP A 264 6.34 38.21 -13.56
C ASP A 264 7.51 38.40 -14.54
N LEU A 265 7.16 38.66 -15.81
CA LEU A 265 8.12 38.87 -16.90
C LEU A 265 8.66 40.32 -16.88
N ARG A 266 9.55 40.64 -15.93
CA ARG A 266 10.06 42.01 -15.74
C ARG A 266 11.03 42.52 -16.82
N GLU A 267 11.60 41.65 -17.64
CA GLU A 267 12.58 42.07 -18.65
C GLU A 267 11.95 42.23 -20.05
N PRO A 268 11.97 43.43 -20.66
CA PRO A 268 11.80 43.55 -22.09
C PRO A 268 13.03 42.93 -22.75
N GLY A 269 12.88 41.71 -23.27
CA GLY A 269 13.93 41.11 -24.08
C GLY A 269 14.13 41.96 -25.34
N TYR A 270 15.37 42.25 -25.72
CA TYR A 270 15.68 42.90 -27.00
C TYR A 270 15.85 41.83 -28.08
N GLY A 271 15.38 42.13 -29.29
CA GLY A 271 15.60 41.27 -30.46
C GLY A 271 17.05 41.37 -30.93
N PRO A 272 17.51 40.43 -31.77
CA PRO A 272 18.80 40.57 -32.46
C PRO A 272 18.90 41.83 -33.34
N THR A 273 17.78 42.50 -33.62
CA THR A 273 17.67 43.76 -34.36
C THR A 273 17.81 45.02 -33.49
N GLY A 274 17.93 44.89 -32.16
CA GLY A 274 17.97 46.04 -31.24
C GLY A 274 16.61 46.68 -30.95
N GLU A 275 15.53 46.21 -31.59
CA GLU A 275 14.16 46.59 -31.24
C GLU A 275 13.73 45.88 -29.94
N PRO A 276 12.92 46.53 -29.08
CA PRO A 276 12.22 45.82 -28.02
C PRO A 276 11.48 44.63 -28.62
N ARG A 277 11.55 43.44 -28.02
CA ARG A 277 10.69 42.32 -28.45
C ARG A 277 9.26 42.64 -28.06
N ASP A 278 8.58 43.47 -28.83
CA ASP A 278 7.17 43.85 -28.69
C ASP A 278 6.20 42.67 -28.96
N TYR A 279 6.68 41.44 -28.98
CA TYR A 279 5.98 40.28 -29.55
C TYR A 279 5.48 39.24 -28.54
N VAL A 280 5.74 39.42 -27.25
CA VAL A 280 5.18 38.52 -26.24
C VAL A 280 4.24 39.35 -25.38
N LYS A 281 2.93 39.27 -25.68
CA LYS A 281 1.89 39.77 -24.78
C LYS A 281 2.27 39.37 -23.35
N GLN A 282 2.20 40.32 -22.42
CA GLN A 282 2.27 39.98 -21.01
C GLN A 282 1.23 38.89 -20.76
N ALA A 283 1.69 37.68 -20.41
CA ALA A 283 0.79 36.60 -20.06
C ALA A 283 0.06 37.01 -18.78
N LEU A 284 -1.26 37.12 -18.86
CA LEU A 284 -2.09 37.51 -17.72
C LEU A 284 -2.50 36.29 -16.91
N SER A 285 -2.45 35.10 -17.53
CA SER A 285 -2.86 33.84 -16.94
C SER A 285 -1.96 32.69 -17.39
N MET A 286 -1.99 31.58 -16.64
CA MET A 286 -1.34 30.34 -17.05
C MET A 286 -1.92 29.75 -18.33
N ALA A 287 -3.18 30.05 -18.68
CA ALA A 287 -3.79 29.61 -19.94
C ALA A 287 -3.19 30.31 -21.17
N ASP A 288 -2.70 31.54 -21.01
CA ASP A 288 -1.99 32.25 -22.09
C ASP A 288 -0.62 31.60 -22.38
N VAL A 289 0.00 30.99 -21.37
CA VAL A 289 1.32 30.34 -21.47
C VAL A 289 1.17 28.87 -21.88
N TRP A 290 0.23 28.15 -21.28
CA TRP A 290 -0.01 26.72 -21.44
C TRP A 290 -1.45 26.46 -21.92
N PRO A 291 -1.81 26.78 -23.18
CA PRO A 291 -3.20 26.66 -23.66
C PRO A 291 -3.77 25.25 -23.57
N THR A 292 -2.92 24.23 -23.74
CA THR A 292 -3.28 22.81 -23.62
C THR A 292 -3.11 22.26 -22.19
N GLY A 293 -2.58 23.08 -21.28
CA GLY A 293 -2.16 22.67 -19.92
C GLY A 293 -0.85 21.87 -19.86
N GLU A 294 -0.26 21.52 -21.01
CA GLU A 294 0.99 20.76 -21.07
C GLU A 294 2.19 21.68 -20.89
N VAL A 295 3.11 21.27 -20.01
CA VAL A 295 4.36 22.01 -19.74
C VAL A 295 5.54 21.23 -20.30
N ASP A 296 6.13 21.74 -21.38
CA ASP A 296 7.31 21.14 -22.01
C ASP A 296 8.61 21.61 -21.33
N LEU A 297 9.20 20.75 -20.49
CA LEU A 297 10.47 21.05 -19.81
C LEU A 297 11.68 21.04 -20.75
N SER A 298 11.57 20.48 -21.96
CA SER A 298 12.68 20.46 -22.94
C SER A 298 13.06 21.87 -23.41
N LEU A 299 12.11 22.82 -23.34
CA LEU A 299 12.35 24.25 -23.62
C LEU A 299 13.40 24.90 -22.72
N ARG A 300 13.83 24.25 -21.64
CA ARG A 300 14.99 24.70 -20.85
C ARG A 300 16.31 24.59 -21.61
N THR A 301 16.44 23.59 -22.49
CA THR A 301 17.72 23.28 -23.17
C THR A 301 17.66 23.47 -24.68
N ARG A 302 16.49 23.28 -25.31
CA ARG A 302 16.32 23.51 -26.75
C ARG A 302 15.90 24.93 -27.07
N ASP A 303 16.11 25.34 -28.32
CA ASP A 303 15.63 26.61 -28.82
C ASP A 303 14.12 26.58 -29.12
N PRO A 304 13.39 27.68 -28.86
CA PRO A 304 11.98 27.80 -29.21
C PRO A 304 11.83 28.02 -30.72
N THR A 305 10.88 27.32 -31.32
CA THR A 305 10.56 27.38 -32.75
C THR A 305 9.36 28.28 -33.05
N THR A 306 8.51 28.55 -32.04
CA THR A 306 7.33 29.40 -32.16
C THR A 306 7.35 30.55 -31.15
N ARG A 307 6.51 31.58 -31.38
CA ARG A 307 6.32 32.67 -30.40
C ARG A 307 5.75 32.17 -29.08
N GLN A 308 4.89 31.14 -29.12
CA GLN A 308 4.34 30.51 -27.93
C GLN A 308 5.44 29.80 -27.13
N GLU A 309 6.28 29.01 -27.79
CA GLU A 309 7.42 28.34 -27.16
C GLU A 309 8.41 29.35 -26.56
N LEU A 310 8.60 30.50 -27.22
CA LEU A 310 9.45 31.57 -26.68
C LEU A 310 8.87 32.16 -25.38
N LEU A 311 7.55 32.37 -25.31
CA LEU A 311 6.87 32.78 -24.08
C LEU A 311 7.03 31.72 -22.99
N GLN A 312 6.73 30.46 -23.32
CA GLN A 312 6.86 29.31 -22.40
C GLN A 312 8.28 29.17 -21.84
N GLN A 313 9.30 29.27 -22.70
CA GLN A 313 10.70 29.24 -22.28
C GLN A 313 11.04 30.39 -21.32
N ARG A 314 10.55 31.61 -21.56
CA ARG A 314 10.77 32.74 -20.65
C ARG A 314 10.10 32.52 -19.30
N VAL A 315 8.88 31.98 -19.29
CA VAL A 315 8.16 31.64 -18.06
C VAL A 315 8.93 30.56 -17.28
N LEU A 316 9.41 29.50 -17.94
CA LEU A 316 10.22 28.45 -17.29
C LEU A 316 11.46 29.03 -16.58
N ARG A 317 12.18 29.97 -17.23
CA ARG A 317 13.32 30.65 -16.58
C ARG A 317 12.91 31.44 -15.35
N GLN A 318 11.75 32.10 -15.38
CA GLN A 318 11.22 32.79 -14.21
C GLN A 318 10.73 31.83 -13.11
N VAL A 319 10.22 30.66 -13.48
CA VAL A 319 9.92 29.58 -12.52
C VAL A 319 11.20 29.13 -11.81
N ASP A 320 12.29 28.91 -12.57
CA ASP A 320 13.59 28.50 -12.01
C ASP A 320 14.18 29.57 -11.08
N GLN A 321 14.04 30.85 -11.45
CA GLN A 321 14.40 31.99 -10.58
C GLN A 321 13.55 32.01 -9.30
N TRP A 322 12.23 31.86 -9.41
CA TRP A 322 11.33 31.80 -8.27
C TRP A 322 11.68 30.65 -7.32
N CYS A 323 12.03 29.47 -7.86
CA CYS A 323 12.47 28.31 -7.07
C CYS A 323 13.73 28.65 -6.26
N SER A 324 14.69 29.34 -6.88
CA SER A 324 15.93 29.79 -6.23
C SER A 324 15.66 30.80 -5.11
N GLU A 325 14.72 31.73 -5.32
CA GLU A 325 14.30 32.70 -4.31
C GLU A 325 13.54 32.04 -3.15
N TYR A 326 12.70 31.05 -3.44
CA TYR A 326 11.99 30.27 -2.43
C TYR A 326 12.99 29.50 -1.54
N GLU A 327 13.97 28.84 -2.15
CA GLU A 327 15.06 28.17 -1.47
C GLU A 327 15.87 29.13 -0.57
N ALA A 328 16.20 30.32 -1.09
CA ALA A 328 16.92 31.34 -0.33
C ALA A 328 16.14 31.82 0.89
N LYS A 329 14.82 32.00 0.78
CA LYS A 329 13.94 32.35 1.91
C LYS A 329 13.95 31.26 2.99
N ILE A 330 13.87 29.98 2.61
CA ILE A 330 13.94 28.86 3.56
C ILE A 330 15.28 28.86 4.30
N ARG A 331 16.39 29.05 3.57
CA ARG A 331 17.74 29.09 4.17
C ARG A 331 17.94 30.29 5.08
N ALA A 332 17.39 31.45 4.73
CA ALA A 332 17.42 32.65 5.57
C ALA A 332 16.69 32.46 6.92
N LEU A 333 15.73 31.53 6.97
CA LEU A 333 15.04 31.13 8.20
C LEU A 333 15.81 30.07 9.01
N GLY A 334 17.02 29.67 8.57
CA GLY A 334 17.81 28.61 9.19
C GLY A 334 17.49 27.19 8.69
N GLY A 335 16.65 27.06 7.66
CA GLY A 335 16.18 25.77 7.15
C GLY A 335 15.01 25.18 7.93
N ILE A 336 14.47 24.06 7.45
CA ILE A 336 13.32 23.39 8.06
C ILE A 336 13.77 22.68 9.35
N GLY A 337 13.16 23.03 10.48
CA GLY A 337 13.47 22.41 11.79
C GLY A 337 12.60 21.21 12.13
N PHE A 338 11.39 21.15 11.58
CA PHE A 338 10.49 19.99 11.68
C PHE A 338 9.91 19.65 10.32
N PHE A 339 10.21 18.46 9.84
CA PHE A 339 9.67 17.92 8.60
C PHE A 339 8.86 16.67 8.90
N MET A 340 7.61 16.65 8.47
CA MET A 340 6.84 15.42 8.41
C MET A 340 6.57 15.07 6.95
N GLY A 341 6.78 13.80 6.58
CA GLY A 341 6.60 13.31 5.22
C GLY A 341 5.91 11.96 5.18
N GLY A 342 5.35 11.62 4.02
CA GLY A 342 5.07 10.24 3.64
C GLY A 342 6.23 9.65 2.82
N ILE A 343 6.14 8.37 2.50
CA ILE A 343 7.01 7.73 1.49
C ILE A 343 6.21 7.23 0.30
N GLY A 344 6.65 7.61 -0.90
CA GLY A 344 6.08 7.23 -2.18
C GLY A 344 6.23 5.75 -2.54
N PRO A 345 5.52 5.26 -3.58
CA PRO A 345 5.66 3.88 -4.07
C PRO A 345 7.03 3.56 -4.68
N ASP A 346 7.82 4.57 -5.05
CA ASP A 346 9.20 4.48 -5.56
C ASP A 346 10.25 4.94 -4.50
N GLY A 347 9.82 5.15 -3.25
CA GLY A 347 10.69 5.64 -2.19
C GLY A 347 10.90 7.16 -2.17
N HIS A 348 10.12 7.93 -2.93
CA HIS A 348 10.17 9.39 -2.89
C HIS A 348 9.74 9.97 -1.54
N VAL A 349 10.26 11.17 -1.24
CA VAL A 349 9.80 12.07 -0.17
C VAL A 349 9.48 13.41 -0.84
N ALA A 350 8.31 14.00 -0.57
CA ALA A 350 7.73 15.04 -1.43
C ALA A 350 7.59 14.53 -2.88
N PHE A 351 7.77 15.36 -3.90
CA PHE A 351 7.89 14.87 -5.29
C PHE A 351 9.34 14.61 -5.73
N ASN A 352 10.24 14.24 -4.81
CA ASN A 352 11.60 13.82 -5.16
C ASN A 352 11.63 12.35 -5.57
N CYS A 353 11.19 12.07 -6.79
CA CYS A 353 11.08 10.73 -7.39
C CYS A 353 12.42 9.99 -7.46
N GLN A 354 12.34 8.66 -7.65
CA GLN A 354 13.51 7.81 -7.92
C GLN A 354 14.41 8.40 -9.02
N GLY A 355 15.70 8.54 -8.74
CA GLY A 355 16.68 9.18 -9.62
C GLY A 355 17.00 10.64 -9.24
N CYS A 356 16.24 11.23 -8.31
CA CYS A 356 16.53 12.57 -7.79
C CYS A 356 17.84 12.60 -7.01
N ASP A 357 18.64 13.64 -7.25
CA ASP A 357 19.85 13.94 -6.49
C ASP A 357 19.52 14.29 -5.03
N HIS A 358 20.33 13.83 -4.08
CA HIS A 358 20.14 14.08 -2.65
C HIS A 358 20.37 15.54 -2.24
N PHE A 359 21.13 16.29 -3.04
CA PHE A 359 21.38 17.72 -2.86
C PHE A 359 20.46 18.59 -3.71
N ALA A 360 19.48 18.00 -4.41
CA ALA A 360 18.52 18.75 -5.19
C ALA A 360 17.82 19.80 -4.31
N THR A 361 17.62 20.98 -4.87
CA THR A 361 16.90 22.10 -4.25
C THR A 361 15.46 22.17 -4.76
N THR A 362 14.73 23.19 -4.29
CA THR A 362 13.42 23.54 -4.84
C THR A 362 13.47 23.67 -6.36
N ARG A 363 12.54 23.03 -7.09
CA ARG A 363 12.52 23.00 -8.58
C ARG A 363 11.15 22.62 -9.15
N LEU A 364 10.96 22.96 -10.43
CA LEU A 364 9.89 22.40 -11.27
C LEU A 364 10.39 21.14 -12.01
N ASP A 365 9.71 20.03 -11.82
CA ASP A 365 10.10 18.69 -12.27
C ASP A 365 8.91 17.86 -12.81
N GLN A 366 9.20 16.67 -13.33
CA GLN A 366 8.23 15.70 -13.82
C GLN A 366 8.10 14.49 -12.89
N LEU A 367 6.87 14.03 -12.69
CA LEU A 367 6.61 12.77 -11.98
C LEU A 367 6.95 11.56 -12.85
N ASN A 368 7.49 10.52 -12.23
CA ASN A 368 7.59 9.20 -12.85
C ASN A 368 6.24 8.48 -12.87
N TYR A 369 6.14 7.42 -13.67
CA TYR A 369 4.88 6.68 -13.85
C TYR A 369 4.24 6.21 -12.54
N ALA A 370 5.04 5.66 -11.60
CA ALA A 370 4.52 5.18 -10.32
C ALA A 370 3.89 6.31 -9.48
N SER A 371 4.50 7.49 -9.49
CA SER A 371 3.98 8.68 -8.79
C SER A 371 2.79 9.29 -9.52
N GLN A 372 2.78 9.26 -10.86
CA GLN A 372 1.63 9.68 -11.66
C GLN A 372 0.40 8.81 -11.38
N ALA A 373 0.58 7.48 -11.35
CA ALA A 373 -0.47 6.53 -11.03
C ALA A 373 -1.04 6.75 -9.63
N ALA A 374 -0.18 7.03 -8.64
CA ALA A 374 -0.62 7.34 -7.28
C ALA A 374 -1.41 8.66 -7.20
N ALA A 375 -1.06 9.67 -7.99
CA ALA A 375 -1.72 10.97 -8.02
C ALA A 375 -2.97 11.03 -8.93
N ALA A 376 -3.18 10.02 -9.79
CA ALA A 376 -4.26 10.00 -10.78
C ALA A 376 -5.64 10.16 -10.15
N GLY A 377 -5.88 9.52 -8.99
CA GLY A 377 -7.15 9.65 -8.29
C GLY A 377 -7.46 11.07 -7.82
N ASP A 378 -6.45 11.84 -7.42
CA ASP A 378 -6.62 13.17 -6.83
C ASP A 378 -6.71 14.29 -7.89
N LEU A 379 -6.21 14.02 -9.10
CA LEU A 379 -6.18 14.96 -10.23
C LEU A 379 -7.17 14.65 -11.36
N GLY A 380 -8.05 13.67 -11.18
CA GLY A 380 -9.10 13.35 -12.15
C GLY A 380 -8.63 12.51 -13.34
N GLY A 381 -7.69 11.60 -13.10
CA GLY A 381 -7.27 10.57 -14.05
C GLY A 381 -5.81 10.69 -14.50
N ILE A 382 -5.25 9.58 -14.97
CA ILE A 382 -3.83 9.46 -15.38
C ILE A 382 -3.48 10.44 -16.52
N GLU A 383 -4.40 10.65 -17.47
CA GLU A 383 -4.23 11.59 -18.59
C GLU A 383 -3.97 13.02 -18.11
N THR A 384 -4.70 13.45 -17.09
CA THR A 384 -4.52 14.78 -16.51
C THR A 384 -3.16 14.89 -15.82
N VAL A 385 -2.74 13.85 -15.09
CA VAL A 385 -1.47 13.89 -14.35
C VAL A 385 -0.27 13.88 -15.28
N ARG A 386 -0.31 13.10 -16.37
CA ARG A 386 0.78 13.00 -17.36
C ARG A 386 1.13 14.34 -18.00
N ARG A 387 0.11 15.17 -18.25
CA ARG A 387 0.27 16.49 -18.87
C ARG A 387 0.76 17.56 -17.90
N ARG A 388 0.63 17.33 -16.59
CA ARG A 388 1.03 18.27 -15.53
C ARG A 388 2.46 18.01 -15.06
N LYS A 389 3.10 19.06 -14.55
CA LYS A 389 4.39 18.99 -13.85
C LYS A 389 4.17 19.28 -12.37
N VAL A 390 5.24 19.20 -11.59
CA VAL A 390 5.20 19.44 -10.15
C VAL A 390 6.29 20.40 -9.75
N ILE A 391 5.98 21.34 -8.86
CA ILE A 391 6.98 22.15 -8.17
C ILE A 391 7.14 21.58 -6.77
N THR A 392 8.37 21.37 -6.32
CA THR A 392 8.65 20.70 -5.04
C THR A 392 9.92 21.25 -4.41
N ILE A 393 9.97 21.31 -3.08
CA ILE A 393 11.23 21.43 -2.35
C ILE A 393 12.07 20.17 -2.59
N GLY A 394 13.39 20.34 -2.55
CA GLY A 394 14.32 19.25 -2.80
C GLY A 394 14.75 18.52 -1.52
N LEU A 395 15.38 17.35 -1.70
CA LEU A 395 15.96 16.59 -0.58
C LEU A 395 17.07 17.38 0.14
N GLY A 396 17.84 18.19 -0.60
CA GLY A 396 18.83 19.10 -0.07
C GLY A 396 18.19 20.23 0.75
N THR A 397 17.00 20.68 0.36
CA THR A 397 16.21 21.68 1.11
C THR A 397 15.73 21.11 2.46
N ILE A 398 15.22 19.87 2.46
CA ILE A 398 14.72 19.18 3.66
C ILE A 398 15.88 18.93 4.65
N THR A 399 17.03 18.51 4.13
CA THR A 399 18.18 18.10 4.94
C THR A 399 19.17 19.22 5.27
N TYR A 400 18.90 20.44 4.77
CA TYR A 400 19.78 21.60 4.94
C TYR A 400 20.08 21.91 6.42
N ASN A 401 19.07 21.81 7.28
CA ASN A 401 19.24 22.00 8.73
C ASN A 401 19.66 20.66 9.37
N PRO A 402 20.89 20.51 9.89
CA PRO A 402 21.36 19.25 10.48
C PRO A 402 20.59 18.82 11.73
N SER A 403 19.90 19.76 12.40
CA SER A 403 19.05 19.51 13.56
C SER A 403 17.58 19.30 13.20
N CYS A 404 17.26 19.16 11.91
CA CYS A 404 15.90 18.88 11.47
C CYS A 404 15.39 17.56 12.06
N VAL A 405 14.22 17.62 12.69
CA VAL A 405 13.45 16.44 13.09
C VAL A 405 12.62 16.01 11.89
N ALA A 406 13.07 14.97 11.18
CA ALA A 406 12.44 14.47 9.95
C ALA A 406 11.68 13.16 10.21
N LEU A 407 10.36 13.23 10.24
CA LEU A 407 9.49 12.10 10.58
C LEU A 407 8.77 11.59 9.32
N ILE A 408 9.11 10.38 8.88
CA ILE A 408 8.49 9.75 7.72
C ILE A 408 7.47 8.72 8.17
N CYS A 409 6.23 8.86 7.71
CA CYS A 409 5.16 7.91 7.98
C CYS A 409 4.95 6.96 6.78
N ALA A 410 4.81 5.66 7.08
CA ALA A 410 4.46 4.66 6.08
C ALA A 410 3.54 3.60 6.68
N ALA A 411 2.40 3.38 6.05
CA ALA A 411 1.44 2.39 6.49
C ALA A 411 1.24 1.34 5.39
N GLY A 412 0.97 0.12 5.84
CA GLY A 412 0.53 -0.99 5.01
C GLY A 412 1.65 -1.74 4.31
N GLU A 413 1.30 -2.96 3.88
CA GLU A 413 2.22 -3.91 3.28
C GLU A 413 2.83 -3.41 1.96
N ALA A 414 2.11 -2.55 1.23
CA ALA A 414 2.55 -1.94 -0.02
C ALA A 414 3.77 -1.04 0.14
N LYS A 415 3.99 -0.54 1.36
CA LYS A 415 5.17 0.27 1.67
C LYS A 415 6.35 -0.56 2.16
N ALA A 416 6.21 -1.88 2.34
CA ALA A 416 7.24 -2.67 3.00
C ALA A 416 8.57 -2.71 2.27
N GLN A 417 8.55 -2.85 0.94
CA GLN A 417 9.78 -2.87 0.15
C GLN A 417 10.46 -1.50 0.13
N VAL A 418 9.70 -0.40 -0.06
CA VAL A 418 10.27 0.95 -0.07
C VAL A 418 10.80 1.36 1.29
N VAL A 419 10.13 0.98 2.39
CA VAL A 419 10.62 1.21 3.75
C VAL A 419 11.89 0.43 4.01
N ARG A 420 11.95 -0.85 3.63
CA ARG A 420 13.17 -1.65 3.72
C ARG A 420 14.31 -0.96 2.97
N ASN A 421 14.08 -0.54 1.73
CA ASN A 421 15.10 0.12 0.94
C ASN A 421 15.56 1.44 1.58
N ALA A 422 14.61 2.29 1.97
CA ALA A 422 14.89 3.58 2.60
C ALA A 422 15.68 3.45 3.92
N VAL A 423 15.50 2.36 4.67
CA VAL A 423 16.15 2.16 5.98
C VAL A 423 17.47 1.39 5.86
N GLN A 424 17.56 0.42 4.95
CA GLN A 424 18.67 -0.55 4.95
C GLN A 424 19.66 -0.40 3.79
N GLU A 425 19.26 0.22 2.68
CA GLU A 425 20.17 0.43 1.54
C GLU A 425 21.09 1.62 1.81
N PRO A 426 22.32 1.63 1.25
CA PRO A 426 23.18 2.80 1.34
C PRO A 426 22.57 4.01 0.61
N ALA A 427 23.04 5.21 0.97
CA ALA A 427 22.63 6.45 0.33
C ALA A 427 22.77 6.38 -1.20
N HIS A 428 21.64 6.44 -1.91
CA HIS A 428 21.60 6.31 -3.36
C HIS A 428 20.38 7.02 -3.96
N VAL A 429 20.53 7.61 -5.15
CA VAL A 429 19.45 8.33 -5.86
C VAL A 429 18.27 7.43 -6.25
N ASN A 430 18.52 6.14 -6.41
CA ASN A 430 17.45 5.13 -6.62
C ASN A 430 16.57 4.91 -5.39
N PHE A 431 17.00 5.37 -4.21
CA PHE A 431 16.26 5.29 -2.96
C PHE A 431 16.21 6.68 -2.33
N PRO A 432 15.42 7.63 -2.85
CA PRO A 432 15.47 9.05 -2.48
C PRO A 432 15.43 9.31 -0.97
N ALA A 433 14.59 8.56 -0.24
CA ALA A 433 14.47 8.65 1.21
C ALA A 433 15.76 8.36 2.00
N THR A 434 16.77 7.71 1.40
CA THR A 434 18.09 7.50 2.02
C THR A 434 18.86 8.82 2.22
N ALA A 435 18.46 9.92 1.55
CA ALA A 435 18.99 11.26 1.83
C ALA A 435 18.79 11.70 3.29
N LEU A 436 17.81 11.12 3.99
CA LEU A 436 17.53 11.42 5.40
C LEU A 436 18.54 10.78 6.36
N HIS A 437 19.39 9.84 5.92
CA HIS A 437 20.39 9.18 6.79
C HIS A 437 21.38 10.15 7.43
N GLN A 438 21.60 11.31 6.81
CA GLN A 438 22.48 12.34 7.34
C GLN A 438 21.88 13.11 8.53
N LEU A 439 20.57 13.03 8.74
CA LEU A 439 19.88 13.71 9.84
C LEU A 439 19.89 12.83 11.10
N PRO A 440 20.51 13.26 12.21
CA PRO A 440 20.55 12.49 13.45
C PRO A 440 19.16 12.20 14.04
N SER A 441 18.19 13.05 13.75
CA SER A 441 16.80 12.97 14.24
C SER A 441 15.80 12.56 13.17
N ALA A 442 16.24 11.88 12.11
CA ALA A 442 15.34 11.23 11.16
C ALA A 442 14.77 9.93 11.74
N ALA A 443 13.46 9.74 11.61
CA ALA A 443 12.78 8.54 12.10
C ALA A 443 11.65 8.09 11.17
N PHE A 444 11.53 6.77 11.01
CA PHE A 444 10.45 6.14 10.27
C PHE A 444 9.38 5.60 11.23
N PHE A 445 8.18 6.13 11.09
CA PHE A 445 6.98 5.71 11.80
C PHE A 445 6.19 4.78 10.88
N VAL A 446 6.27 3.47 11.15
CA VAL A 446 5.74 2.46 10.23
C VAL A 446 4.79 1.47 10.91
N THR A 447 3.79 0.99 10.17
CA THR A 447 2.90 -0.10 10.66
C THR A 447 3.60 -1.46 10.57
N THR A 448 3.00 -2.51 11.16
CA THR A 448 3.58 -3.85 11.14
C THR A 448 3.71 -4.37 9.71
N GLY A 449 2.72 -4.07 8.86
CA GLY A 449 2.76 -4.37 7.42
C GLY A 449 3.93 -3.68 6.72
N ALA A 450 4.10 -2.37 6.92
CA ALA A 450 5.22 -1.60 6.31
C ALA A 450 6.59 -2.01 6.88
N ALA A 451 6.67 -2.54 8.09
CA ALA A 451 7.90 -3.04 8.68
C ALA A 451 8.21 -4.50 8.32
N LYS A 452 7.33 -5.19 7.56
CA LYS A 452 7.37 -6.65 7.46
C LYS A 452 8.65 -7.19 6.81
N LEU A 453 9.32 -6.41 5.95
CA LEU A 453 10.51 -6.82 5.19
C LEU A 453 11.84 -6.31 5.79
N LEU A 454 11.81 -5.71 6.99
CA LEU A 454 13.02 -5.29 7.69
C LEU A 454 13.76 -6.50 8.27
N ASP A 455 14.98 -6.76 7.79
CA ASP A 455 15.72 -8.01 8.03
C ASP A 455 16.04 -8.19 9.53
N ARG A 456 16.60 -7.16 10.18
CA ARG A 456 16.94 -7.22 11.60
C ARG A 456 15.70 -7.41 12.48
N ARG A 457 14.57 -6.81 12.10
CA ARG A 457 13.30 -6.95 12.82
C ARG A 457 12.76 -8.38 12.68
N GLN A 458 12.75 -8.92 11.47
CA GLN A 458 12.30 -10.30 11.23
C GLN A 458 13.13 -11.30 12.05
N LEU A 459 14.45 -11.13 12.06
CA LEU A 459 15.35 -11.97 12.85
C LEU A 459 15.02 -11.88 14.35
N GLN A 460 14.93 -10.67 14.91
CA GLN A 460 14.58 -10.49 16.32
C GLN A 460 13.21 -11.08 16.69
N LEU A 461 12.22 -10.98 15.79
CA LEU A 461 10.91 -11.59 16.01
C LEU A 461 11.03 -13.12 16.07
N VAL A 462 11.78 -13.72 15.14
CA VAL A 462 12.02 -15.16 15.12
C VAL A 462 12.85 -15.60 16.32
N GLU A 463 13.83 -14.84 16.79
CA GLU A 463 14.63 -15.16 17.98
C GLU A 463 13.79 -15.17 19.26
N ARG A 464 12.84 -14.23 19.39
CA ARG A 464 12.00 -14.07 20.59
C ARG A 464 10.78 -14.99 20.64
N MET A 465 10.42 -15.64 19.54
CA MET A 465 9.26 -16.56 19.51
C MET A 465 9.47 -17.71 20.50
N PRO A 466 8.47 -18.14 21.29
CA PRO A 466 8.63 -19.29 22.18
C PRO A 466 8.94 -20.59 21.42
N SER A 467 8.27 -20.81 20.30
CA SER A 467 8.47 -21.96 19.40
C SER A 467 8.32 -21.52 17.95
N ILE A 468 8.98 -22.26 17.03
CA ILE A 468 8.89 -22.00 15.59
C ILE A 468 7.74 -22.80 15.00
N SER A 469 6.75 -22.10 14.44
CA SER A 469 5.62 -22.74 13.76
C SER A 469 5.99 -23.23 12.35
N PRO A 470 5.26 -24.22 11.81
CA PRO A 470 5.43 -24.66 10.42
C PRO A 470 5.28 -23.51 9.41
N SER A 471 4.38 -22.55 9.66
CA SER A 471 4.19 -21.38 8.79
C SER A 471 5.41 -20.46 8.74
N VAL A 472 6.17 -20.33 9.84
CA VAL A 472 7.42 -19.55 9.86
C VAL A 472 8.49 -20.27 9.02
N ILE A 473 8.61 -21.59 9.16
CA ILE A 473 9.54 -22.39 8.34
C ILE A 473 9.18 -22.30 6.86
N GLU A 474 7.90 -22.46 6.52
CA GLU A 474 7.42 -22.36 5.15
C GLU A 474 7.78 -21.01 4.52
N ARG A 475 7.44 -19.90 5.20
CA ARG A 475 7.81 -18.56 4.75
C ARG A 475 9.30 -18.42 4.50
N VAL A 476 10.11 -18.84 5.47
CA VAL A 476 11.56 -18.65 5.46
C VAL A 476 12.23 -19.48 4.37
N LEU A 477 11.86 -20.75 4.21
CA LEU A 477 12.43 -21.64 3.20
C LEU A 477 11.96 -21.28 1.79
N VAL A 478 10.70 -20.88 1.61
CA VAL A 478 10.20 -20.36 0.31
C VAL A 478 10.96 -19.08 -0.06
N SER A 479 11.14 -18.15 0.87
CA SER A 479 11.90 -16.92 0.63
C SER A 479 13.36 -17.20 0.29
N LEU A 480 14.01 -18.13 1.01
CA LEU A 480 15.38 -18.53 0.75
C LEU A 480 15.53 -19.19 -0.64
N SER A 481 14.60 -20.09 -0.99
CA SER A 481 14.54 -20.73 -2.31
C SER A 481 14.45 -19.69 -3.43
N GLY A 482 13.59 -18.69 -3.28
CA GLY A 482 13.48 -17.57 -4.23
C GLY A 482 14.78 -16.75 -4.32
N LEU A 483 15.36 -16.38 -3.18
CA LEU A 483 16.59 -15.58 -3.12
C LEU A 483 17.79 -16.29 -3.77
N ARG A 484 17.92 -17.61 -3.55
CA ARG A 484 18.99 -18.44 -4.11
C ARG A 484 18.70 -18.94 -5.51
N ARG A 485 17.46 -18.77 -6.00
CA ARG A 485 16.97 -19.33 -7.28
C ARG A 485 17.19 -20.84 -7.38
N LYS A 486 16.98 -21.56 -6.27
CA LYS A 486 17.10 -23.02 -6.16
C LYS A 486 15.75 -23.64 -5.84
N LYS A 487 15.51 -24.90 -6.22
CA LYS A 487 14.33 -25.64 -5.73
C LYS A 487 14.44 -25.83 -4.22
N LEU A 488 13.31 -25.94 -3.52
CA LEU A 488 13.29 -26.17 -2.07
C LEU A 488 14.16 -27.36 -1.63
N LEU A 489 14.10 -28.47 -2.38
CA LEU A 489 14.85 -29.69 -2.08
C LEU A 489 16.35 -29.58 -2.42
N ASP A 490 16.74 -28.59 -3.22
CA ASP A 490 18.12 -28.35 -3.62
C ASP A 490 18.81 -27.32 -2.71
N LEU A 491 18.12 -26.86 -1.65
CA LEU A 491 18.69 -25.97 -0.65
C LEU A 491 19.77 -26.71 0.17
N SER A 492 20.92 -26.07 0.32
CA SER A 492 22.07 -26.59 1.04
C SER A 492 22.29 -25.87 2.38
N GLU A 493 23.12 -26.45 3.25
CA GLU A 493 23.55 -25.80 4.50
C GLU A 493 24.30 -24.49 4.24
N GLU A 494 25.01 -24.37 3.10
CA GLU A 494 25.66 -23.12 2.68
C GLU A 494 24.63 -22.01 2.43
N ASP A 495 23.51 -22.36 1.78
CA ASP A 495 22.43 -21.40 1.52
C ASP A 495 21.81 -20.89 2.83
N LEU A 496 21.67 -21.77 3.83
CA LEU A 496 21.20 -21.42 5.17
C LEU A 496 22.17 -20.48 5.89
N GLU A 497 23.45 -20.79 5.91
CA GLU A 497 24.45 -19.98 6.62
C GLU A 497 24.55 -18.57 6.03
N ALA A 498 24.35 -18.43 4.72
CA ALA A 498 24.34 -17.14 4.05
C ALA A 498 23.02 -16.33 4.26
N CYS A 499 22.06 -16.84 5.03
CA CYS A 499 20.83 -16.14 5.42
C CYS A 499 20.58 -16.24 6.93
N PRO A 500 20.89 -15.19 7.73
CA PRO A 500 20.76 -15.23 9.19
C PRO A 500 19.37 -15.62 9.70
N LEU A 501 18.31 -15.15 9.03
CA LEU A 501 16.93 -15.48 9.34
C LEU A 501 16.65 -16.97 9.14
N ALA A 502 17.10 -17.54 8.00
CA ALA A 502 16.88 -18.94 7.68
C ALA A 502 17.62 -19.87 8.62
N ARG A 503 18.89 -19.57 8.87
CA ARG A 503 19.69 -20.26 9.87
C ARG A 503 19.03 -20.25 11.25
N CYS A 504 18.57 -19.08 11.71
CA CYS A 504 17.91 -18.97 13.01
C CYS A 504 16.64 -19.82 13.07
N ALA A 505 15.75 -19.70 12.08
CA ALA A 505 14.49 -20.42 12.06
C ALA A 505 14.69 -21.96 12.03
N VAL A 506 15.57 -22.46 11.16
CA VAL A 506 15.83 -23.89 11.00
C VAL A 506 16.50 -24.48 12.25
N ARG A 507 17.53 -23.82 12.80
CA ARG A 507 18.18 -24.28 14.03
C ARG A 507 17.21 -24.33 15.22
N ARG A 508 16.35 -23.32 15.35
CA ARG A 508 15.34 -23.27 16.41
C ARG A 508 14.21 -24.29 16.23
N ALA A 509 13.91 -24.69 15.00
CA ALA A 509 12.99 -25.81 14.76
C ALA A 509 13.61 -27.18 15.15
N GLY A 510 14.94 -27.28 15.23
CA GLY A 510 15.64 -28.48 15.72
C GLY A 510 15.53 -29.69 14.81
N ARG A 511 15.28 -29.48 13.51
CA ARG A 511 15.03 -30.55 12.52
C ARG A 511 15.91 -30.35 11.28
N PRO A 512 16.30 -31.43 10.57
CA PRO A 512 17.15 -31.32 9.38
C PRO A 512 16.49 -30.49 8.26
N LEU A 513 17.31 -29.70 7.55
CA LEU A 513 16.85 -28.88 6.42
C LEU A 513 16.07 -29.69 5.39
N ALA A 514 16.60 -30.84 4.98
CA ALA A 514 15.97 -31.69 3.97
C ALA A 514 14.55 -32.13 4.37
N THR A 515 14.34 -32.45 5.65
CA THR A 515 13.02 -32.84 6.16
C THR A 515 12.05 -31.65 6.13
N LEU A 516 12.49 -30.49 6.60
CA LEU A 516 11.67 -29.27 6.59
C LEU A 516 11.33 -28.82 5.16
N ALA A 517 12.29 -28.90 4.24
CA ALA A 517 12.08 -28.55 2.84
C ALA A 517 11.05 -29.46 2.16
N GLU A 518 11.06 -30.76 2.47
CA GLU A 518 10.09 -31.72 1.94
C GLU A 518 8.68 -31.47 2.49
N GLU A 519 8.54 -31.15 3.78
CA GLU A 519 7.25 -30.76 4.36
C GLU A 519 6.68 -29.50 3.73
N VAL A 520 7.53 -28.49 3.52
CA VAL A 520 7.15 -27.25 2.84
C VAL A 520 6.72 -27.54 1.40
N ARG A 521 7.46 -28.39 0.67
CA ARG A 521 7.07 -28.82 -0.67
C ARG A 521 5.69 -29.49 -0.67
N GLN A 522 5.44 -30.39 0.26
CA GLN A 522 4.17 -31.10 0.36
C GLN A 522 3.02 -30.16 0.76
N SER A 523 3.28 -29.20 1.64
CA SER A 523 2.33 -28.12 1.99
C SER A 523 1.92 -27.33 0.75
N LEU A 524 2.88 -26.89 -0.06
CA LEU A 524 2.61 -26.13 -1.29
C LEU A 524 1.81 -26.95 -2.31
N ILE A 525 2.15 -28.23 -2.51
CA ILE A 525 1.39 -29.12 -3.40
C ILE A 525 -0.05 -29.27 -2.92
N SER A 526 -0.23 -29.54 -1.63
CA SER A 526 -1.56 -29.70 -1.03
C SER A 526 -2.42 -28.44 -1.22
N LYS A 527 -1.83 -27.25 -1.04
CA LYS A 527 -2.50 -25.96 -1.28
C LYS A 527 -2.95 -25.80 -2.74
N ILE A 528 -2.09 -26.14 -3.70
CA ILE A 528 -2.40 -26.07 -5.14
C ILE A 528 -3.54 -27.04 -5.48
N GLU A 529 -3.44 -28.30 -5.02
CA GLU A 529 -4.47 -29.31 -5.25
C GLU A 529 -5.82 -28.89 -4.66
N GLN A 530 -5.81 -28.29 -3.47
CA GLN A 530 -7.00 -27.82 -2.79
C GLN A 530 -7.64 -26.63 -3.52
N GLY A 531 -6.84 -25.66 -3.99
CA GLY A 531 -7.30 -24.54 -4.82
C GLY A 531 -7.85 -24.97 -6.19
N CYS A 532 -7.44 -26.15 -6.69
CA CYS A 532 -7.96 -26.74 -7.92
C CYS A 532 -9.26 -27.54 -7.73
N ARG A 533 -9.80 -27.67 -6.51
CA ARG A 533 -11.05 -28.41 -6.29
C ARG A 533 -12.24 -27.59 -6.76
N VAL A 534 -13.15 -28.26 -7.47
CA VAL A 534 -14.43 -27.69 -7.86
C VAL A 534 -15.45 -28.03 -6.78
N ARG A 535 -16.26 -27.07 -6.37
CA ARG A 535 -17.36 -27.30 -5.41
C ARG A 535 -18.65 -27.64 -6.16
N GLU A 536 -19.55 -28.33 -5.48
CA GLU A 536 -20.88 -28.68 -5.97
C GLU A 536 -21.94 -28.30 -4.93
N ASN A 537 -23.17 -28.07 -5.36
CA ASN A 537 -24.30 -27.69 -4.49
C ASN A 537 -23.98 -26.50 -3.57
N THR A 538 -23.16 -25.56 -4.05
CA THR A 538 -22.65 -24.45 -3.24
C THR A 538 -23.24 -23.12 -3.70
N LYS A 539 -23.71 -22.31 -2.75
CA LYS A 539 -24.14 -20.92 -2.99
C LYS A 539 -22.97 -19.96 -2.74
N PHE A 540 -22.59 -19.22 -3.77
CA PHE A 540 -21.51 -18.22 -3.71
C PHE A 540 -22.08 -16.80 -3.69
N LEU A 541 -21.61 -16.00 -2.75
CA LEU A 541 -21.72 -14.54 -2.79
C LEU A 541 -20.33 -13.96 -3.07
N HIS A 542 -20.13 -13.45 -4.28
CA HIS A 542 -18.89 -12.84 -4.69
C HIS A 542 -18.93 -11.33 -4.44
N THR A 543 -18.12 -10.82 -3.51
CA THR A 543 -18.08 -9.38 -3.21
C THR A 543 -16.86 -8.72 -3.82
N GLU A 544 -17.06 -7.54 -4.41
CA GLU A 544 -16.00 -6.71 -4.98
C GLU A 544 -16.11 -5.25 -4.52
N PRO A 545 -15.03 -4.65 -3.99
CA PRO A 545 -15.02 -3.22 -3.68
C PRO A 545 -15.32 -2.36 -4.92
N HIS A 546 -14.65 -2.67 -6.02
CA HIS A 546 -14.84 -2.08 -7.34
C HIS A 546 -15.18 -3.18 -8.38
N HIS A 547 -15.92 -2.78 -9.41
CA HIS A 547 -16.42 -3.60 -10.54
C HIS A 547 -15.37 -4.47 -11.29
N ASP A 548 -14.08 -4.20 -11.14
CA ASP A 548 -12.98 -4.89 -11.80
C ASP A 548 -12.23 -5.86 -10.88
N ASP A 549 -12.42 -5.76 -9.55
CA ASP A 549 -11.61 -6.49 -8.58
C ASP A 549 -11.75 -8.02 -8.68
N ILE A 550 -12.94 -8.57 -8.97
CA ILE A 550 -13.06 -10.03 -9.19
C ILE A 550 -12.36 -10.45 -10.48
N MET A 551 -12.52 -9.67 -11.55
CA MET A 551 -11.94 -9.96 -12.87
C MET A 551 -10.42 -10.00 -12.79
N LEU A 552 -9.86 -9.03 -12.07
CA LEU A 552 -8.44 -8.81 -11.86
C LEU A 552 -7.84 -9.74 -10.80
N GLY A 553 -8.61 -10.03 -9.75
CA GLY A 553 -8.15 -10.79 -8.60
C GLY A 553 -8.20 -12.31 -8.80
N TYR A 554 -9.39 -12.87 -9.03
CA TYR A 554 -9.56 -14.34 -8.91
C TYR A 554 -10.58 -14.98 -9.86
N LEU A 555 -10.88 -14.32 -10.99
CA LEU A 555 -11.77 -14.82 -12.04
C LEU A 555 -11.57 -16.30 -12.42
N PRO A 556 -10.35 -16.86 -12.52
CA PRO A 556 -10.19 -18.29 -12.84
C PRO A 556 -10.88 -19.22 -11.84
N ALA A 557 -10.88 -18.89 -10.55
CA ALA A 557 -11.56 -19.69 -9.53
C ALA A 557 -13.09 -19.53 -9.62
N VAL A 558 -13.59 -18.35 -9.98
CA VAL A 558 -15.01 -18.14 -10.31
C VAL A 558 -15.40 -19.01 -11.50
N MET A 559 -14.68 -18.90 -12.63
CA MET A 559 -14.99 -19.63 -13.88
C MET A 559 -14.94 -21.14 -13.72
N ARG A 560 -14.10 -21.65 -12.82
CA ARG A 560 -14.04 -23.07 -12.51
C ARG A 560 -15.32 -23.56 -11.82
N ASN A 561 -15.87 -22.77 -10.90
CA ASN A 561 -17.05 -23.14 -10.11
C ASN A 561 -18.38 -22.82 -10.82
N THR A 562 -18.41 -21.83 -11.73
CA THR A 562 -19.61 -21.49 -12.51
C THR A 562 -20.02 -22.54 -13.55
N ARG A 563 -19.10 -23.45 -13.92
CA ARG A 563 -19.37 -24.55 -14.86
C ARG A 563 -20.19 -25.69 -14.26
N VAL A 564 -20.36 -25.69 -12.94
CA VAL A 564 -21.12 -26.72 -12.23
C VAL A 564 -22.55 -26.24 -12.02
N ALA A 565 -23.50 -26.92 -12.69
CA ALA A 565 -24.91 -26.51 -12.71
C ALA A 565 -25.60 -26.55 -11.32
N SER A 566 -25.07 -27.30 -10.36
CA SER A 566 -25.60 -27.35 -8.99
C SER A 566 -25.19 -26.14 -8.13
N ASN A 567 -24.21 -25.35 -8.58
CA ASN A 567 -23.79 -24.15 -7.87
C ASN A 567 -24.69 -22.96 -8.22
N ARG A 568 -24.81 -22.02 -7.29
CA ARG A 568 -25.47 -20.74 -7.50
C ARG A 568 -24.48 -19.62 -7.22
N HIS A 569 -24.48 -18.59 -8.05
CA HIS A 569 -23.57 -17.46 -7.91
C HIS A 569 -24.36 -16.15 -7.85
N HIS A 570 -23.91 -15.26 -6.98
CA HIS A 570 -24.39 -13.90 -6.87
C HIS A 570 -23.20 -12.96 -6.84
N PHE A 571 -23.16 -11.96 -7.72
CA PHE A 571 -22.06 -11.01 -7.83
C PHE A 571 -22.49 -9.65 -7.29
N VAL A 572 -21.66 -9.03 -6.45
CA VAL A 572 -21.98 -7.75 -5.84
C VAL A 572 -20.83 -6.77 -5.86
N CYS A 573 -21.06 -5.61 -6.48
CA CYS A 573 -20.18 -4.46 -6.37
C CYS A 573 -20.59 -3.59 -5.17
N ALA A 574 -19.65 -3.35 -4.27
CA ALA A 574 -19.89 -2.64 -3.02
C ALA A 574 -20.01 -1.13 -3.24
N THR A 575 -19.05 -0.55 -3.97
CA THR A 575 -19.06 0.89 -4.28
C THR A 575 -19.66 1.16 -5.66
N SER A 576 -19.99 2.43 -5.94
CA SER A 576 -20.52 2.83 -7.25
C SER A 576 -19.43 3.15 -8.28
N GLY A 577 -18.16 3.24 -7.88
CA GLY A 577 -17.04 3.51 -8.81
C GLY A 577 -17.06 4.89 -9.49
N PHE A 578 -17.97 5.80 -9.12
CA PHE A 578 -18.23 7.05 -9.86
C PHE A 578 -16.99 7.96 -10.02
N ASN A 579 -16.07 7.97 -9.05
CA ASN A 579 -14.82 8.75 -9.12
C ASN A 579 -13.93 8.37 -10.31
N SER A 580 -14.10 7.16 -10.89
CA SER A 580 -13.31 6.69 -12.04
C SER A 580 -13.91 7.06 -13.39
N VAL A 581 -15.10 7.68 -13.43
CA VAL A 581 -15.77 8.05 -14.69
C VAL A 581 -15.39 9.48 -15.07
N SER A 582 -14.65 9.62 -16.18
CA SER A 582 -14.17 10.90 -16.67
C SER A 582 -15.29 11.76 -17.27
N ASN A 583 -15.10 13.08 -17.27
CA ASN A 583 -16.02 14.00 -17.93
C ASN A 583 -16.10 13.76 -19.44
N THR A 584 -14.98 13.40 -20.07
CA THR A 584 -14.91 13.04 -21.50
C THR A 584 -15.77 11.82 -21.81
N HIS A 585 -15.69 10.77 -20.99
CA HIS A 585 -16.54 9.59 -21.16
C HIS A 585 -18.03 9.95 -21.05
N MET A 586 -18.39 10.77 -20.06
CA MET A 586 -19.78 11.24 -19.93
C MET A 586 -20.24 12.05 -21.15
N LEU A 587 -19.38 12.88 -21.74
CA LEU A 587 -19.70 13.62 -22.98
C LEU A 587 -19.94 12.66 -24.16
N LYS A 588 -19.11 11.63 -24.35
CA LYS A 588 -19.32 10.57 -25.36
C LYS A 588 -20.68 9.88 -25.15
N MET A 589 -20.97 9.48 -23.91
CA MET A 589 -22.22 8.83 -23.54
C MET A 589 -23.46 9.71 -23.76
N LEU A 590 -23.38 11.01 -23.46
CA LEU A 590 -24.45 11.97 -23.71
C LEU A 590 -24.69 12.20 -25.21
N ALA A 591 -23.63 12.19 -26.04
CA ALA A 591 -23.77 12.28 -27.49
C ALA A 591 -24.50 11.05 -28.07
N ARG A 592 -24.22 9.84 -27.55
CA ARG A 592 -24.97 8.62 -27.91
C ARG A 592 -26.46 8.74 -27.59
N VAL A 593 -26.80 9.30 -26.43
CA VAL A 593 -28.20 9.57 -26.04
C VAL A 593 -28.85 10.58 -26.97
N GLU A 594 -28.18 11.70 -27.25
CA GLU A 594 -28.69 12.74 -28.16
C GLU A 594 -29.04 12.19 -29.55
N SER A 595 -28.16 11.33 -30.10
CA SER A 595 -28.41 10.60 -31.34
C SER A 595 -29.63 9.68 -31.23
N PHE A 596 -29.68 8.85 -30.19
CA PHE A 596 -30.76 7.89 -29.96
C PHE A 596 -32.14 8.56 -29.78
N LEU A 597 -32.22 9.67 -29.05
CA LEU A 597 -33.46 10.41 -28.80
C LEU A 597 -34.10 10.95 -30.09
N SER A 598 -33.32 11.12 -31.14
CA SER A 598 -33.78 11.59 -32.46
C SER A 598 -34.28 10.44 -33.36
N THR A 599 -34.24 9.19 -32.89
CA THR A 599 -34.60 8.01 -33.70
C THR A 599 -36.09 7.64 -33.57
N PRO A 600 -36.72 7.09 -34.62
CA PRO A 600 -38.06 6.50 -34.52
C PRO A 600 -38.15 5.36 -33.50
N THR A 601 -37.02 4.70 -33.23
CA THR A 601 -36.91 3.63 -32.25
C THR A 601 -37.17 4.14 -30.82
N PHE A 602 -36.64 5.30 -30.46
CA PHE A 602 -36.91 5.92 -29.16
C PHE A 602 -38.41 6.20 -28.99
N GLU A 603 -39.04 6.87 -29.96
CA GLU A 603 -40.47 7.22 -29.90
C GLU A 603 -41.35 5.98 -29.69
N ARG A 604 -41.03 4.90 -30.42
CA ARG A 604 -41.75 3.63 -30.30
C ARG A 604 -41.59 3.03 -28.90
N LEU A 605 -40.36 2.93 -28.40
CA LEU A 605 -40.08 2.37 -27.07
C LEU A 605 -40.69 3.20 -25.94
N ALA A 606 -40.66 4.53 -26.07
CA ALA A 606 -41.28 5.45 -25.13
C ALA A 606 -42.80 5.25 -25.05
N LYS A 607 -43.48 5.14 -26.21
CA LYS A 607 -44.93 4.84 -26.29
C LYS A 607 -45.30 3.46 -25.74
N GLU A 608 -44.41 2.47 -25.89
CA GLU A 608 -44.54 1.13 -25.31
C GLU A 608 -44.30 1.10 -23.78
N GLY A 609 -43.91 2.22 -23.17
CA GLY A 609 -43.61 2.29 -21.74
C GLY A 609 -42.28 1.64 -21.34
N TYR A 610 -41.35 1.45 -22.28
CA TYR A 610 -40.08 0.75 -22.07
C TYR A 610 -39.23 1.36 -20.94
N PHE A 611 -39.25 2.68 -20.81
CA PHE A 611 -38.48 3.43 -19.81
C PHE A 611 -39.25 3.63 -18.48
N GLY A 612 -40.40 2.98 -18.32
CA GLY A 612 -41.16 3.01 -17.07
C GLY A 612 -40.48 2.22 -15.94
N PRO A 613 -40.82 2.48 -14.67
CA PRO A 613 -40.22 1.80 -13.51
C PRO A 613 -40.61 0.30 -13.37
N SER A 614 -41.29 -0.29 -14.35
CA SER A 614 -41.85 -1.65 -14.25
C SER A 614 -40.99 -2.73 -14.93
N SER A 615 -40.59 -3.71 -14.10
CA SER A 615 -39.91 -5.00 -14.39
C SER A 615 -38.41 -4.97 -14.72
N LEU A 616 -37.64 -5.95 -14.23
CA LEU A 616 -36.20 -6.12 -14.53
C LEU A 616 -35.91 -6.46 -16.01
N ASP A 617 -36.95 -6.67 -16.83
CA ASP A 617 -36.81 -7.20 -18.19
C ASP A 617 -36.16 -6.20 -19.15
N PHE A 618 -36.45 -4.89 -19.01
CA PHE A 618 -35.82 -3.89 -19.87
C PHE A 618 -34.31 -3.77 -19.59
N ARG A 619 -33.89 -3.84 -18.31
CA ARG A 619 -32.47 -3.81 -17.95
C ARG A 619 -31.70 -4.97 -18.61
N ARG A 620 -32.28 -6.17 -18.56
CA ARG A 620 -31.70 -7.35 -19.20
C ARG A 620 -31.61 -7.18 -20.72
N ARG A 621 -32.65 -6.61 -21.35
CA ARG A 621 -32.66 -6.33 -22.79
C ARG A 621 -31.60 -5.31 -23.21
N ASP A 622 -31.34 -4.28 -22.40
CA ASP A 622 -30.28 -3.30 -22.69
C ASP A 622 -28.90 -3.97 -22.72
N VAL A 623 -28.62 -4.85 -21.75
CA VAL A 623 -27.37 -5.63 -21.67
C VAL A 623 -27.21 -6.53 -22.90
N TRP A 624 -28.25 -7.31 -23.24
CA TRP A 624 -28.18 -8.16 -24.43
C TRP A 624 -27.98 -7.38 -25.70
N LYS A 625 -28.69 -6.27 -25.86
CA LYS A 625 -28.56 -5.43 -27.05
C LYS A 625 -27.15 -4.87 -27.20
N PHE A 626 -26.56 -4.41 -26.10
CA PHE A 626 -25.17 -3.96 -26.07
C PHE A 626 -24.20 -5.08 -26.46
N LEU A 627 -24.35 -6.27 -25.87
CA LEU A 627 -23.48 -7.42 -26.12
C LEU A 627 -23.66 -8.02 -27.53
N ASP A 628 -24.89 -8.06 -28.04
CA ASP A 628 -25.20 -8.49 -29.41
C ASP A 628 -24.55 -7.54 -30.42
N GLY A 629 -24.54 -6.23 -30.14
CA GLY A 629 -23.82 -5.23 -30.94
C GLY A 629 -22.32 -5.51 -30.99
N ILE A 630 -21.70 -5.74 -29.83
CA ILE A 630 -20.28 -6.13 -29.77
C ILE A 630 -20.02 -7.43 -30.54
N ALA A 631 -20.85 -8.46 -30.34
CA ALA A 631 -20.69 -9.75 -30.99
C ALA A 631 -20.86 -9.68 -32.52
N ALA A 632 -21.72 -8.77 -32.99
CA ALA A 632 -21.96 -8.52 -34.40
C ALA A 632 -20.97 -7.52 -35.03
N ALA A 633 -20.11 -6.87 -34.22
CA ALA A 633 -19.32 -5.70 -34.63
C ALA A 633 -20.20 -4.58 -35.23
N ASP A 634 -21.34 -4.34 -34.59
CA ASP A 634 -22.34 -3.32 -34.94
C ASP A 634 -22.35 -2.23 -33.87
N ASP A 635 -21.65 -1.12 -34.16
CA ASP A 635 -21.52 0.03 -33.25
C ASP A 635 -22.86 0.73 -33.00
N GLU A 636 -23.77 0.76 -33.98
CA GLU A 636 -25.10 1.38 -33.80
C GLU A 636 -25.94 0.57 -32.81
N LEU A 637 -25.92 -0.76 -32.94
CA LEU A 637 -26.65 -1.66 -32.03
C LEU A 637 -26.08 -1.60 -30.60
N ARG A 638 -24.74 -1.57 -30.49
CA ARG A 638 -24.02 -1.39 -29.21
C ARG A 638 -24.41 -0.06 -28.56
N ASP A 639 -24.25 1.03 -29.29
CA ASP A 639 -24.48 2.38 -28.79
C ASP A 639 -25.94 2.61 -28.42
N GLU A 640 -26.89 2.02 -29.16
CA GLU A 640 -28.31 2.05 -28.79
C GLU A 640 -28.58 1.32 -27.47
N GLY A 641 -27.93 0.17 -27.22
CA GLY A 641 -28.03 -0.54 -25.93
C GLY A 641 -27.58 0.34 -24.75
N ALA A 642 -26.43 1.01 -24.92
CA ALA A 642 -25.88 1.93 -23.92
C ALA A 642 -26.76 3.19 -23.74
N ALA A 643 -27.26 3.76 -24.84
CA ALA A 643 -28.13 4.93 -24.82
C ALA A 643 -29.47 4.65 -24.14
N ARG A 644 -30.10 3.50 -24.41
CA ARG A 644 -31.35 3.09 -23.73
C ARG A 644 -31.16 3.05 -22.22
N ARG A 645 -30.06 2.44 -21.76
CA ARG A 645 -29.77 2.37 -20.32
C ARG A 645 -29.57 3.76 -19.72
N LEU A 646 -28.82 4.63 -20.41
CA LEU A 646 -28.56 5.97 -19.91
C LEU A 646 -29.83 6.85 -19.89
N VAL A 647 -30.73 6.72 -20.88
CA VAL A 647 -32.05 7.39 -20.88
C VAL A 647 -32.85 6.98 -19.65
N TYR A 648 -32.92 5.68 -19.35
CA TYR A 648 -33.59 5.19 -18.13
C TYR A 648 -32.97 5.81 -16.87
N ASN A 649 -31.64 5.82 -16.76
CA ASN A 649 -30.94 6.40 -15.62
C ASN A 649 -31.25 7.91 -15.48
N LEU A 650 -31.24 8.68 -16.58
CA LEU A 650 -31.60 10.09 -16.57
C LEU A 650 -33.04 10.30 -16.07
N SER A 651 -33.99 9.49 -16.55
CA SER A 651 -35.38 9.56 -16.11
C SER A 651 -35.57 9.28 -14.63
N VAL A 652 -34.86 8.28 -14.07
CA VAL A 652 -34.96 7.93 -12.65
C VAL A 652 -34.26 8.98 -11.76
N ILE A 653 -33.10 9.48 -12.16
CA ILE A 653 -32.28 10.38 -11.34
C ILE A 653 -32.86 11.79 -11.33
N PHE A 654 -33.28 12.30 -12.48
CA PHE A 654 -33.71 13.70 -12.64
C PHE A 654 -35.23 13.87 -12.71
N GLY A 655 -36.00 12.78 -12.79
CA GLY A 655 -37.46 12.81 -12.95
C GLY A 655 -37.92 13.21 -14.36
N ASP A 656 -37.01 13.24 -15.32
CA ASP A 656 -37.30 13.59 -16.72
C ASP A 656 -38.02 12.41 -17.40
N SER A 657 -39.35 12.45 -17.45
CA SER A 657 -40.15 11.32 -17.95
C SER A 657 -39.94 11.07 -19.45
N ALA A 658 -39.40 9.88 -19.78
CA ALA A 658 -39.38 9.34 -21.13
C ALA A 658 -40.76 8.80 -21.59
N GLY A 659 -41.76 8.73 -20.70
CA GLY A 659 -43.02 7.98 -20.92
C GLY A 659 -44.07 8.66 -21.81
N THR A 660 -43.79 9.84 -22.38
CA THR A 660 -44.74 10.57 -23.23
C THR A 660 -44.41 10.52 -24.72
N GLY A 661 -43.25 9.94 -25.10
CA GLY A 661 -42.74 9.99 -26.47
C GLY A 661 -42.14 11.36 -26.87
N ASP A 662 -42.24 12.38 -26.01
CA ASP A 662 -41.62 13.68 -26.20
C ASP A 662 -40.18 13.67 -25.62
N ALA A 663 -39.20 13.79 -26.52
CA ALA A 663 -37.78 13.83 -26.15
C ALA A 663 -37.32 15.20 -25.60
N SER A 664 -38.13 16.26 -25.68
CA SER A 664 -37.69 17.64 -25.48
C SER A 664 -37.03 17.87 -24.11
N LYS A 665 -37.63 17.35 -23.03
CA LYS A 665 -37.07 17.47 -21.67
C LYS A 665 -35.75 16.71 -21.51
N LEU A 666 -35.64 15.52 -22.10
CA LEU A 666 -34.41 14.74 -22.06
C LEU A 666 -33.30 15.41 -22.88
N MET A 667 -33.64 16.00 -24.03
CA MET A 667 -32.70 16.78 -24.84
C MET A 667 -32.19 18.02 -24.09
N GLU A 668 -33.06 18.75 -23.39
CA GLU A 668 -32.67 19.87 -22.52
C GLU A 668 -31.75 19.42 -21.38
N ARG A 669 -32.05 18.26 -20.76
CA ARG A 669 -31.20 17.65 -19.74
C ARG A 669 -29.82 17.29 -20.29
N VAL A 670 -29.78 16.66 -21.46
CA VAL A 670 -28.53 16.28 -22.15
C VAL A 670 -27.69 17.53 -22.45
N ALA A 671 -28.30 18.58 -22.98
CA ALA A 671 -27.62 19.85 -23.24
C ALA A 671 -27.06 20.48 -21.95
N THR A 672 -27.85 20.46 -20.86
CA THR A 672 -27.43 20.95 -19.54
C THR A 672 -26.22 20.16 -19.01
N LEU A 673 -26.27 18.83 -19.07
CA LEU A 673 -25.18 17.97 -18.61
C LEU A 673 -23.92 18.11 -19.50
N LYS A 674 -24.06 18.27 -20.82
CA LYS A 674 -22.93 18.58 -21.72
C LYS A 674 -22.28 19.91 -21.34
N SER A 675 -23.07 20.94 -21.04
CA SER A 675 -22.54 22.21 -20.52
C SER A 675 -21.91 22.06 -19.13
N TYR A 676 -22.41 21.16 -18.28
CA TYR A 676 -21.83 20.90 -16.97
C TYR A 676 -20.44 20.29 -17.12
N PHE A 677 -20.32 19.14 -17.79
CA PHE A 677 -19.06 18.40 -17.91
C PHE A 677 -17.96 19.16 -18.67
N SER A 678 -18.33 20.00 -19.64
CA SER A 678 -17.36 20.82 -20.39
C SER A 678 -16.77 21.99 -19.58
N LYS A 679 -17.45 22.44 -18.51
CA LYS A 679 -17.00 23.56 -17.67
C LYS A 679 -16.28 23.13 -16.40
N GLN A 680 -16.39 21.87 -15.99
CA GLN A 680 -15.70 21.37 -14.80
C GLN A 680 -14.22 21.14 -15.08
N TYR A 681 -13.35 21.44 -14.11
CA TYR A 681 -11.95 21.02 -14.18
C TYR A 681 -11.80 19.54 -13.82
N ALA A 682 -10.70 18.93 -14.27
CA ALA A 682 -10.40 17.54 -13.96
C ALA A 682 -10.23 17.32 -12.45
N GLY A 683 -10.93 16.33 -11.91
CA GLY A 683 -10.95 16.03 -10.48
C GLY A 683 -11.91 16.89 -9.66
N GLN A 684 -12.68 17.80 -10.27
CA GLN A 684 -13.71 18.58 -9.58
C GLN A 684 -14.76 17.68 -8.93
N LYS A 685 -15.10 17.97 -7.67
CA LYS A 685 -16.18 17.29 -6.96
C LYS A 685 -17.53 17.50 -7.65
N ASP A 686 -18.09 16.40 -8.14
CA ASP A 686 -19.41 16.38 -8.78
C ASP A 686 -20.56 16.57 -7.77
N VAL A 687 -21.67 17.13 -8.23
CA VAL A 687 -22.93 17.15 -7.47
C VAL A 687 -23.52 15.74 -7.32
N LYS A 688 -24.35 15.51 -6.31
CA LYS A 688 -24.81 14.17 -5.91
C LYS A 688 -25.53 13.43 -7.05
N GLU A 689 -26.38 14.11 -7.81
CA GLU A 689 -27.10 13.55 -8.95
C GLU A 689 -26.13 13.08 -10.05
N VAL A 690 -25.06 13.83 -10.28
CA VAL A 690 -24.01 13.48 -11.25
C VAL A 690 -23.16 12.31 -10.74
N GLN A 691 -22.85 12.24 -9.45
CA GLN A 691 -22.18 11.07 -8.86
C GLN A 691 -23.02 9.80 -9.04
N ILE A 692 -24.33 9.88 -8.84
CA ILE A 692 -25.25 8.75 -9.08
C ILE A 692 -25.28 8.38 -10.57
N LEU A 693 -25.30 9.36 -11.47
CA LEU A 693 -25.30 9.12 -12.92
C LEU A 693 -24.01 8.42 -13.38
N LYS A 694 -22.83 8.94 -12.97
CA LYS A 694 -21.53 8.32 -13.24
C LYS A 694 -21.45 6.91 -12.66
N GLY A 695 -21.94 6.72 -11.44
CA GLY A 695 -22.02 5.38 -10.83
C GLY A 695 -22.89 4.41 -11.63
N ALA A 696 -24.03 4.88 -12.14
CA ALA A 696 -24.95 4.05 -12.93
C ALA A 696 -24.34 3.60 -14.28
N CYS A 697 -23.38 4.36 -14.85
CA CYS A 697 -22.59 3.90 -15.99
C CYS A 697 -21.73 2.69 -15.61
N ARG A 698 -21.02 2.75 -14.48
CA ARG A 698 -20.21 1.62 -13.98
C ARG A 698 -21.03 0.39 -13.64
N GLU A 699 -22.22 0.60 -13.08
CA GLU A 699 -23.16 -0.50 -12.80
C GLU A 699 -23.62 -1.21 -14.07
N PHE A 700 -23.84 -0.45 -15.16
CA PHE A 700 -24.18 -1.03 -16.45
C PHE A 700 -23.00 -1.81 -17.06
N GLU A 701 -21.78 -1.29 -16.97
CA GLU A 701 -20.57 -2.02 -17.39
C GLU A 701 -20.41 -3.35 -16.65
N ALA A 702 -20.55 -3.33 -15.31
CA ALA A 702 -20.50 -4.55 -14.50
C ALA A 702 -21.59 -5.55 -14.91
N GLU A 703 -22.81 -5.07 -15.20
CA GLU A 703 -23.88 -5.91 -15.74
C GLU A 703 -23.55 -6.50 -17.12
N CYS A 704 -22.89 -5.75 -18.00
CA CYS A 704 -22.45 -6.23 -19.31
C CYS A 704 -21.34 -7.28 -19.20
N VAL A 705 -20.35 -7.09 -18.33
CA VAL A 705 -19.26 -8.06 -18.12
C VAL A 705 -19.81 -9.39 -17.58
N TRP A 706 -20.66 -9.33 -16.55
CA TRP A 706 -21.29 -10.54 -16.02
C TRP A 706 -22.30 -11.15 -17.01
N GLY A 707 -23.00 -10.30 -17.77
CA GLY A 707 -23.88 -10.67 -18.89
C GLY A 707 -23.18 -11.49 -19.95
N TYR A 708 -21.97 -11.07 -20.34
CA TYR A 708 -21.13 -11.76 -21.31
C TYR A 708 -20.73 -13.17 -20.84
N ILE A 709 -20.48 -13.32 -19.54
CA ILE A 709 -20.17 -14.61 -18.90
C ILE A 709 -21.42 -15.51 -18.78
N GLY A 710 -22.62 -14.94 -18.93
CA GLY A 710 -23.90 -15.65 -18.88
C GLY A 710 -24.71 -15.41 -17.59
N TRP A 711 -24.30 -14.47 -16.74
CA TRP A 711 -25.02 -14.09 -15.52
C TRP A 711 -25.87 -12.84 -15.74
N GLN A 712 -27.04 -12.79 -15.13
CA GLN A 712 -28.01 -11.70 -15.36
C GLN A 712 -28.67 -11.30 -14.05
N LEU A 713 -29.32 -10.13 -14.06
CA LEU A 713 -30.22 -9.71 -12.99
C LEU A 713 -31.29 -10.79 -12.74
N PRO A 714 -31.60 -11.14 -11.47
CA PRO A 714 -31.20 -10.46 -10.23
C PRO A 714 -29.89 -10.94 -9.59
N HIS A 715 -29.09 -11.80 -10.23
CA HIS A 715 -27.85 -12.37 -9.66
C HIS A 715 -26.65 -11.40 -9.62
N ILE A 716 -26.89 -10.12 -9.92
CA ILE A 716 -25.91 -9.05 -9.92
C ILE A 716 -26.51 -7.92 -9.06
N SER A 717 -25.73 -7.37 -8.13
CA SER A 717 -26.18 -6.32 -7.22
C SER A 717 -25.16 -5.21 -7.05
N HIS A 718 -25.65 -4.01 -6.78
CA HIS A 718 -24.84 -2.81 -6.59
C HIS A 718 -25.26 -2.14 -5.28
N LEU A 719 -24.39 -2.13 -4.27
CA LEU A 719 -24.77 -1.71 -2.91
C LEU A 719 -24.69 -0.20 -2.71
N ARG A 720 -23.85 0.50 -3.48
CA ARG A 720 -23.56 1.93 -3.33
C ARG A 720 -23.26 2.31 -1.87
N LEU A 721 -22.32 1.60 -1.24
CA LEU A 721 -21.96 1.83 0.16
C LEU A 721 -21.62 3.32 0.38
N GLY A 722 -22.30 3.94 1.34
CA GLY A 722 -22.33 5.39 1.49
C GLY A 722 -21.06 6.00 2.09
N PHE A 723 -20.08 5.19 2.49
CA PHE A 723 -18.74 5.68 2.81
C PHE A 723 -17.98 6.16 1.56
N TYR A 724 -18.33 5.63 0.38
CA TYR A 724 -17.67 5.96 -0.88
C TYR A 724 -18.14 7.33 -1.37
N THR A 725 -17.28 8.34 -1.20
CA THR A 725 -17.58 9.75 -1.47
C THR A 725 -16.49 10.38 -2.33
N ALA A 726 -16.73 11.63 -2.77
CA ALA A 726 -15.74 12.46 -3.47
C ALA A 726 -14.87 13.28 -2.50
N ASP A 727 -14.99 13.04 -1.18
CA ASP A 727 -14.21 13.75 -0.18
C ASP A 727 -12.79 13.18 -0.11
N ILE A 728 -11.81 14.07 0.09
CA ILE A 728 -10.41 13.67 0.29
C ILE A 728 -10.29 12.71 1.48
N PHE A 729 -11.04 13.00 2.55
CA PHE A 729 -11.18 12.19 3.75
C PHE A 729 -12.54 11.51 3.77
N ALA A 730 -12.63 10.33 3.14
CA ALA A 730 -13.86 9.56 3.10
C ALA A 730 -14.28 9.14 4.53
N PRO A 731 -15.58 9.21 4.88
CA PRO A 731 -16.04 8.82 6.21
C PRO A 731 -15.81 7.32 6.47
N GLU A 732 -15.71 6.94 7.74
CA GLU A 732 -15.65 5.52 8.15
C GLU A 732 -16.99 4.82 7.92
N PRO A 733 -17.00 3.51 7.58
CA PRO A 733 -18.23 2.74 7.42
C PRO A 733 -19.03 2.68 8.73
N THR A 734 -20.35 2.72 8.63
CA THR A 734 -21.26 2.66 9.79
C THR A 734 -22.25 1.51 9.67
N GLN A 735 -22.78 1.07 10.82
CA GLN A 735 -23.68 -0.08 10.87
C GLN A 735 -24.93 0.11 10.00
N GLN A 736 -25.58 1.28 10.06
CA GLN A 736 -26.84 1.54 9.36
C GLN A 736 -26.62 1.85 7.88
N ARG A 737 -25.55 2.56 7.53
CA ARG A 737 -25.30 3.00 6.15
C ARG A 737 -24.68 1.91 5.29
N ASP A 738 -23.73 1.15 5.83
CA ASP A 738 -22.85 0.29 5.01
C ASP A 738 -22.95 -1.20 5.37
N VAL A 739 -23.14 -1.54 6.64
CA VAL A 739 -23.24 -2.95 7.07
C VAL A 739 -24.62 -3.53 6.75
N LEU A 740 -25.69 -2.77 7.01
CA LEU A 740 -27.06 -3.22 6.81
C LEU A 740 -27.39 -3.64 5.36
N PRO A 741 -26.94 -2.93 4.29
CA PRO A 741 -27.10 -3.40 2.92
C PRO A 741 -26.46 -4.77 2.65
N ILE A 742 -25.25 -5.01 3.17
CA ILE A 742 -24.56 -6.30 3.03
C ILE A 742 -25.31 -7.38 3.78
N LEU A 743 -25.75 -7.10 5.02
CA LEU A 743 -26.52 -8.04 5.82
C LEU A 743 -27.85 -8.43 5.15
N LYS A 744 -28.54 -7.48 4.53
CA LYS A 744 -29.74 -7.77 3.74
C LYS A 744 -29.44 -8.73 2.60
N LEU A 745 -28.34 -8.51 1.88
CA LEU A 745 -27.93 -9.40 0.79
C LEU A 745 -27.54 -10.80 1.29
N LEU A 746 -26.85 -10.91 2.43
CA LEU A 746 -26.53 -12.19 3.06
C LEU A 746 -27.80 -13.00 3.40
N ARG A 747 -28.85 -12.33 3.89
CA ARG A 747 -30.16 -12.94 4.18
C ARG A 747 -30.88 -13.40 2.91
N GLU A 748 -30.75 -12.66 1.81
CA GLU A 748 -31.39 -13.00 0.54
C GLU A 748 -30.68 -14.17 -0.18
N VAL A 749 -29.35 -14.18 -0.17
CA VAL A 749 -28.54 -15.17 -0.90
C VAL A 749 -28.32 -16.46 -0.09
N GLU A 750 -28.25 -16.35 1.24
CA GLU A 750 -27.90 -17.44 2.16
C GLU A 750 -26.62 -18.20 1.73
N PRO A 751 -25.48 -17.51 1.55
CA PRO A 751 -24.31 -18.10 0.92
C PRO A 751 -23.60 -19.13 1.80
N ASP A 752 -22.95 -20.10 1.15
CA ASP A 752 -22.00 -21.03 1.78
C ASP A 752 -20.56 -20.54 1.65
N VAL A 753 -20.30 -19.76 0.60
CA VAL A 753 -19.00 -19.14 0.34
C VAL A 753 -19.21 -17.64 0.10
N VAL A 754 -18.46 -16.81 0.82
CA VAL A 754 -18.43 -15.35 0.61
C VAL A 754 -17.01 -14.93 0.26
N SER A 755 -16.81 -14.34 -0.93
CA SER A 755 -15.50 -13.77 -1.26
C SER A 755 -15.36 -12.36 -0.70
N VAL A 756 -14.14 -11.99 -0.30
CA VAL A 756 -13.83 -10.66 0.26
C VAL A 756 -12.41 -10.25 -0.17
N ALA A 757 -12.24 -8.99 -0.56
CA ALA A 757 -10.92 -8.40 -0.78
C ALA A 757 -10.18 -8.24 0.56
N LEU A 758 -9.07 -8.97 0.74
CA LEU A 758 -8.20 -8.95 1.93
C LEU A 758 -7.03 -8.00 1.73
N ASP A 759 -7.35 -6.76 1.43
CA ASP A 759 -6.39 -5.67 1.35
C ASP A 759 -6.44 -4.91 2.69
N PRO A 760 -5.53 -5.20 3.64
CA PRO A 760 -5.51 -4.53 4.93
C PRO A 760 -5.22 -3.03 4.79
N GLU A 761 -5.42 -2.27 5.85
CA GLU A 761 -5.19 -0.83 5.89
C GLU A 761 -3.85 -0.45 5.21
N ALA A 762 -3.92 0.52 4.29
CA ALA A 762 -2.80 1.04 3.52
C ALA A 762 -2.05 0.05 2.60
N SER A 763 -2.68 -1.08 2.24
CA SER A 763 -2.19 -1.97 1.15
C SER A 763 -2.68 -1.59 -0.25
N GLY A 764 -3.63 -0.64 -0.36
CA GLY A 764 -4.24 -0.15 -1.60
C GLY A 764 -5.16 1.05 -1.33
N PRO A 765 -6.14 1.35 -2.22
CA PRO A 765 -7.15 2.36 -1.95
C PRO A 765 -7.90 2.04 -0.64
N ASP A 766 -8.06 3.03 0.22
CA ASP A 766 -8.76 2.94 1.52
C ASP A 766 -10.15 2.28 1.39
N THR A 767 -10.78 2.38 0.21
CA THR A 767 -12.00 1.69 -0.15
C THR A 767 -12.00 0.20 0.16
N HIS A 768 -10.94 -0.55 -0.19
CA HIS A 768 -10.94 -2.01 0.00
C HIS A 768 -11.01 -2.38 1.48
N TYR A 769 -10.25 -1.66 2.31
CA TYR A 769 -10.23 -1.86 3.75
C TYR A 769 -11.59 -1.54 4.38
N LYS A 770 -12.25 -0.46 3.94
CA LYS A 770 -13.60 -0.10 4.42
C LYS A 770 -14.67 -1.11 3.99
N VAL A 771 -14.57 -1.66 2.78
CA VAL A 771 -15.44 -2.78 2.34
C VAL A 771 -15.17 -4.02 3.17
N LEU A 772 -13.91 -4.36 3.43
CA LEU A 772 -13.53 -5.49 4.29
C LEU A 772 -14.13 -5.33 5.70
N GLN A 773 -14.05 -4.15 6.31
CA GLN A 773 -14.68 -3.87 7.60
C GLN A 773 -16.20 -4.07 7.54
N ALA A 774 -16.87 -3.46 6.54
CA ALA A 774 -18.33 -3.54 6.42
C ALA A 774 -18.81 -4.98 6.15
N ALA A 775 -18.11 -5.71 5.27
CA ALA A 775 -18.41 -7.11 4.95
C ALA A 775 -18.16 -8.03 6.15
N THR A 776 -17.07 -7.82 6.90
CA THR A 776 -16.78 -8.58 8.11
C THR A 776 -17.85 -8.36 9.18
N ALA A 777 -18.25 -7.11 9.42
CA ALA A 777 -19.32 -6.79 10.37
C ALA A 777 -20.66 -7.41 9.95
N GLY A 778 -20.98 -7.38 8.65
CA GLY A 778 -22.20 -7.99 8.11
C GLY A 778 -22.21 -9.51 8.25
N LEU A 779 -21.09 -10.16 7.96
CA LEU A 779 -20.91 -11.61 8.13
C LEU A 779 -21.00 -12.03 9.60
N GLN A 780 -20.36 -11.28 10.50
CA GLN A 780 -20.42 -11.56 11.93
C GLN A 780 -21.87 -11.48 12.44
N GLN A 781 -22.58 -10.40 12.10
CA GLN A 781 -23.98 -10.26 12.49
C GLN A 781 -24.86 -11.36 11.88
N TYR A 782 -24.64 -11.74 10.62
CA TYR A 782 -25.39 -12.82 9.97
C TYR A 782 -25.13 -14.19 10.64
N ALA A 783 -23.89 -14.47 11.01
CA ALA A 783 -23.51 -15.70 11.73
C ALA A 783 -24.15 -15.74 13.14
N GLU A 784 -24.18 -14.61 13.84
CA GLU A 784 -24.86 -14.47 15.14
C GLU A 784 -26.38 -14.66 15.02
N GLU A 785 -27.02 -14.10 14.00
CA GLU A 785 -28.47 -14.19 13.76
C GLU A 785 -28.92 -15.61 13.35
N THR A 786 -28.12 -16.30 12.54
CA THR A 786 -28.49 -17.61 11.97
C THR A 786 -27.92 -18.80 12.73
N GLY A 787 -26.91 -18.58 13.57
CA GLY A 787 -26.12 -19.64 14.21
C GLY A 787 -25.20 -20.39 13.23
N ARG A 788 -25.06 -19.95 11.98
CA ARG A 788 -24.17 -20.59 10.99
C ARG A 788 -22.71 -20.28 11.28
N GLN A 789 -21.92 -21.32 11.51
CA GLN A 789 -20.45 -21.23 11.64
C GLN A 789 -19.72 -21.92 10.48
N ASP A 790 -20.46 -22.44 9.50
CA ASP A 790 -19.99 -23.23 8.37
C ASP A 790 -19.71 -22.39 7.11
N ILE A 791 -19.96 -21.06 7.16
CA ILE A 791 -19.72 -20.15 6.04
C ILE A 791 -18.22 -20.04 5.77
N THR A 792 -17.81 -20.36 4.55
CA THR A 792 -16.41 -20.22 4.13
C THR A 792 -16.15 -18.82 3.58
N VAL A 793 -15.16 -18.12 4.12
CA VAL A 793 -14.69 -16.84 3.52
C VAL A 793 -13.58 -17.12 2.52
N TRP A 794 -13.70 -16.59 1.31
CA TRP A 794 -12.68 -16.62 0.27
C TRP A 794 -11.98 -15.27 0.16
N GLY A 795 -10.74 -15.21 0.65
CA GLY A 795 -9.93 -14.02 0.55
C GLY A 795 -9.22 -13.92 -0.79
N TYR A 796 -9.26 -12.76 -1.43
CA TYR A 796 -8.43 -12.42 -2.59
C TYR A 796 -7.76 -11.06 -2.38
N ARG A 797 -6.76 -10.72 -3.18
CA ARG A 797 -6.11 -9.40 -3.19
C ARG A 797 -6.34 -8.71 -4.53
N ASN A 798 -6.24 -7.38 -4.56
CA ASN A 798 -6.24 -6.62 -5.81
C ASN A 798 -4.95 -6.87 -6.64
N VAL A 799 -4.90 -6.54 -7.93
CA VAL A 799 -3.74 -6.72 -8.83
C VAL A 799 -2.46 -6.07 -8.36
N TRP A 800 -2.56 -5.03 -7.54
CA TRP A 800 -1.42 -4.33 -6.96
C TRP A 800 -0.70 -5.17 -5.90
N PHE A 801 -1.35 -6.23 -5.39
CA PHE A 801 -0.84 -7.03 -4.30
C PHE A 801 -1.05 -8.52 -4.54
N ARG A 802 0.01 -9.32 -4.40
CA ARG A 802 -0.09 -10.78 -4.51
C ARG A 802 0.11 -11.42 -3.15
N PHE A 803 -0.54 -12.56 -2.93
CA PHE A 803 -0.15 -13.44 -1.85
C PHE A 803 1.17 -14.10 -2.23
N GLU A 804 2.13 -14.09 -1.31
CA GLU A 804 3.29 -14.95 -1.45
C GLU A 804 2.85 -16.43 -1.37
N PRO A 805 3.55 -17.37 -2.02
CA PRO A 805 3.15 -18.78 -2.03
C PRO A 805 2.91 -19.36 -0.63
N HIS A 806 3.69 -18.90 0.36
CA HIS A 806 3.56 -19.33 1.74
C HIS A 806 2.36 -18.73 2.49
N GLU A 807 1.77 -17.65 1.99
CA GLU A 807 0.60 -16.98 2.58
C GLU A 807 -0.70 -17.65 2.16
N VAL A 808 -0.72 -18.41 1.06
CA VAL A 808 -1.92 -19.05 0.54
C VAL A 808 -2.38 -20.19 1.46
N PHE A 809 -3.66 -20.21 1.81
CA PHE A 809 -4.34 -21.29 2.56
C PHE A 809 -5.59 -21.75 1.80
N SER A 810 -6.30 -22.76 2.29
CA SER A 810 -7.52 -23.32 1.67
C SER A 810 -8.64 -22.30 1.37
N SER A 811 -8.62 -21.16 2.07
CA SER A 811 -9.56 -20.05 1.99
C SER A 811 -9.00 -18.81 1.27
N LEU A 812 -7.75 -18.83 0.79
CA LEU A 812 -7.14 -17.72 0.06
C LEU A 812 -6.91 -18.10 -1.39
N ILE A 813 -7.30 -17.21 -2.31
CA ILE A 813 -7.20 -17.47 -3.74
C ILE A 813 -6.02 -16.70 -4.31
N HIS A 814 -5.11 -17.43 -4.95
CA HIS A 814 -3.97 -16.83 -5.63
C HIS A 814 -4.40 -16.17 -6.94
N ILE A 815 -3.91 -14.95 -7.18
CA ILE A 815 -4.15 -14.22 -8.43
C ILE A 815 -3.39 -14.92 -9.56
N GLN A 816 -4.11 -15.51 -10.51
CA GLN A 816 -3.51 -16.03 -11.74
C GLN A 816 -4.17 -15.32 -12.92
N LEU A 817 -3.53 -14.25 -13.40
CA LEU A 817 -3.99 -13.57 -14.62
C LEU A 817 -3.81 -14.52 -15.82
N CYS A 818 -4.92 -15.10 -16.29
CA CYS A 818 -4.95 -15.81 -17.55
C CYS A 818 -5.23 -14.80 -18.67
N SER A 819 -4.24 -14.57 -19.55
CA SER A 819 -4.20 -13.47 -20.51
C SER A 819 -5.24 -13.54 -21.65
N SER A 820 -5.86 -14.70 -21.89
CA SER A 820 -6.79 -14.88 -23.01
C SER A 820 -8.25 -14.63 -22.64
N GLN A 821 -8.69 -14.98 -21.42
CA GLN A 821 -10.08 -14.79 -20.98
C GLN A 821 -10.36 -13.36 -20.51
N CYS A 822 -9.37 -12.68 -19.92
CA CYS A 822 -9.51 -11.28 -19.50
C CYS A 822 -9.67 -10.33 -20.70
N LYS A 823 -8.98 -10.59 -21.83
CA LYS A 823 -9.04 -9.76 -23.05
C LYS A 823 -10.44 -9.64 -23.66
N VAL A 824 -11.31 -10.62 -23.46
CA VAL A 824 -12.66 -10.60 -24.03
C VAL A 824 -13.67 -10.00 -23.06
N ALA A 825 -13.51 -10.22 -21.75
CA ALA A 825 -14.27 -9.49 -20.72
C ALA A 825 -14.02 -7.97 -20.78
N LEU A 826 -12.80 -7.56 -21.18
CA LEU A 826 -12.42 -6.16 -21.39
C LEU A 826 -13.13 -5.50 -22.58
N LYS A 827 -13.30 -6.22 -23.70
CA LYS A 827 -14.11 -5.73 -24.84
C LYS A 827 -15.58 -5.47 -24.48
N ALA A 828 -16.09 -6.06 -23.40
CA ALA A 828 -17.43 -5.82 -22.89
C ALA A 828 -17.52 -4.59 -21.98
N SER A 829 -16.40 -3.91 -21.68
CA SER A 829 -16.34 -2.65 -20.94
C SER A 829 -16.48 -1.46 -21.89
N ILE A 830 -17.41 -0.55 -21.60
CA ILE A 830 -17.73 0.63 -22.42
C ILE A 830 -16.57 1.65 -22.42
N LEU A 831 -15.68 1.57 -21.43
CA LEU A 831 -14.50 2.44 -21.30
C LEU A 831 -13.32 2.03 -22.20
N ASP A 832 -13.40 0.91 -22.93
CA ASP A 832 -12.35 0.44 -23.86
C ASP A 832 -12.62 0.84 -25.33
N ASP A 833 -13.67 1.63 -25.62
CA ASP A 833 -13.85 2.31 -26.92
C ASP A 833 -12.90 3.53 -27.02
N ASP A 834 -11.61 3.27 -27.18
CA ASP A 834 -10.69 4.24 -27.77
C ASP A 834 -10.01 3.60 -29.00
N ASP A 835 -10.34 4.19 -30.15
CA ASP A 835 -9.54 4.11 -31.37
C ASP A 835 -8.08 4.47 -31.05
N ASP A 836 -7.18 3.62 -31.53
CA ASP A 836 -5.74 3.81 -31.50
C ASP A 836 -5.38 5.12 -32.25
N GLU A 837 -4.90 6.15 -31.55
CA GLU A 837 -3.81 7.03 -32.04
C GLU A 837 -3.07 7.82 -30.95
N ASP A 838 -3.65 8.04 -29.76
CA ASP A 838 -2.93 8.64 -28.62
C ASP A 838 -3.07 7.75 -27.38
N GLY A 839 -2.00 7.03 -27.04
CA GLY A 839 -2.02 5.94 -26.06
C GLY A 839 -2.43 6.35 -24.64
N ASP A 840 -3.55 5.79 -24.15
CA ASP A 840 -3.72 5.11 -22.86
C ASP A 840 -5.20 4.76 -22.56
N SER A 841 -5.63 3.55 -22.94
CA SER A 841 -6.80 2.88 -22.34
C SER A 841 -6.38 2.10 -21.08
N PRO A 842 -7.31 1.47 -20.32
CA PRO A 842 -7.03 0.42 -19.34
C PRO A 842 -5.87 -0.53 -19.72
N ARG A 843 -5.61 -0.74 -21.02
CA ARG A 843 -4.39 -1.35 -21.59
C ARG A 843 -3.08 -1.02 -20.84
N ASN A 844 -2.94 0.13 -20.18
CA ASN A 844 -1.71 0.47 -19.43
C ASN A 844 -1.67 0.06 -17.95
N GLU A 845 -2.80 -0.04 -17.25
CA GLU A 845 -2.84 -0.78 -15.97
C GLU A 845 -2.57 -2.27 -16.23
N TRP A 846 -3.05 -2.80 -17.36
CA TRP A 846 -2.75 -4.15 -17.83
C TRP A 846 -1.30 -4.32 -18.31
N SER A 847 -0.72 -3.34 -19.01
CA SER A 847 0.69 -3.36 -19.41
C SER A 847 1.62 -3.16 -18.21
N ALA A 848 1.21 -2.47 -17.15
CA ALA A 848 1.90 -2.46 -15.87
C ALA A 848 1.80 -3.82 -15.14
N ALA A 849 0.62 -4.46 -15.14
CA ALA A 849 0.40 -5.79 -14.56
C ALA A 849 1.12 -6.93 -15.33
N VAL A 850 1.31 -6.76 -16.64
CA VAL A 850 2.06 -7.68 -17.52
C VAL A 850 3.55 -7.33 -17.58
N SER A 851 3.96 -6.05 -17.46
CA SER A 851 5.38 -5.66 -17.42
C SER A 851 6.04 -5.96 -16.08
N THR A 852 5.29 -5.94 -14.97
CA THR A 852 5.76 -6.48 -13.67
C THR A 852 6.04 -7.98 -13.72
N GLN A 853 5.56 -8.72 -14.75
CA GLN A 853 5.98 -10.11 -15.01
C GLN A 853 7.32 -10.22 -15.75
N ARG A 854 7.87 -9.14 -16.33
CA ARG A 854 9.19 -9.19 -17.00
C ARG A 854 10.37 -9.16 -16.02
N CYS A 855 10.14 -8.97 -14.72
CA CYS A 855 11.17 -9.08 -13.69
C CYS A 855 11.37 -10.53 -13.20
N PHE A 856 11.61 -11.45 -14.13
CA PHE A 856 12.48 -12.61 -13.91
C PHE A 856 13.61 -12.50 -14.95
N PRO A 857 14.85 -12.17 -14.56
CA PRO A 857 15.96 -12.23 -15.50
C PRO A 857 16.27 -13.70 -15.83
N CYS A 858 16.33 -13.99 -17.12
CA CYS A 858 17.05 -15.11 -17.74
C CYS A 858 16.38 -16.50 -17.71
N LEU A 859 15.66 -16.82 -18.80
CA LEU A 859 15.67 -18.14 -19.45
C LEU A 859 15.56 -17.94 -20.97
N ARG A 860 16.50 -17.18 -21.54
CA ARG A 860 16.75 -17.16 -22.99
C ARG A 860 18.23 -17.40 -23.25
N SER A 861 18.63 -18.65 -23.08
CA SER A 861 19.77 -19.25 -23.81
C SER A 861 19.49 -20.75 -23.95
N ARG A 862 19.42 -21.19 -25.22
CA ARG A 862 19.17 -22.54 -25.77
C ARG A 862 20.14 -23.63 -25.23
N PRO A 863 19.95 -24.98 -25.46
CA PRO A 863 19.32 -25.59 -26.64
C PRO A 863 18.28 -26.72 -26.42
N SER A 864 17.64 -27.02 -27.55
CA SER A 864 16.64 -28.05 -27.85
C SER A 864 16.75 -29.37 -27.09
N ILE A 865 15.67 -29.75 -26.40
CA ILE A 865 15.37 -31.14 -26.01
C ILE A 865 14.04 -31.51 -26.68
N SER A 866 14.11 -32.41 -27.66
CA SER A 866 12.94 -33.06 -28.26
C SER A 866 12.41 -34.13 -27.31
N VAL A 867 11.18 -33.99 -26.82
CA VAL A 867 10.49 -35.06 -26.09
C VAL A 867 9.46 -35.70 -27.03
N ARG A 868 9.80 -36.89 -27.54
CA ARG A 868 8.81 -37.80 -28.16
C ARG A 868 7.95 -38.40 -27.06
N VAL A 869 6.64 -38.18 -27.11
CA VAL A 869 5.67 -38.89 -26.26
C VAL A 869 5.08 -40.04 -27.07
N CYS A 870 5.42 -41.27 -26.70
CA CYS A 870 4.78 -42.49 -27.19
C CYS A 870 3.42 -42.68 -26.48
N PHE A 871 2.34 -42.86 -27.26
CA PHE A 871 1.05 -43.32 -26.73
C PHE A 871 0.97 -44.86 -26.78
N PRO A 872 0.41 -45.53 -25.75
CA PRO A 872 0.09 -46.95 -25.82
C PRO A 872 -1.10 -47.19 -26.75
N LYS A 873 -0.97 -48.19 -27.63
CA LYS A 873 -2.01 -48.69 -28.54
C LYS A 873 -3.18 -49.30 -27.77
N LEU A 874 -4.40 -48.81 -28.02
CA LEU A 874 -5.63 -49.60 -27.85
C LEU A 874 -5.97 -50.25 -29.19
N HIS A 875 -6.09 -51.58 -29.17
CA HIS A 875 -6.50 -52.42 -30.28
C HIS A 875 -8.02 -52.33 -30.48
N THR A 876 -8.46 -51.94 -31.68
CA THR A 876 -9.64 -52.50 -32.35
C THR A 876 -9.36 -52.48 -33.85
N GLY A 877 -9.56 -53.63 -34.50
CA GLY A 877 -8.90 -53.96 -35.76
C GLY A 877 -9.63 -53.60 -37.06
N VAL A 878 -8.88 -53.93 -38.13
CA VAL A 878 -9.27 -54.23 -39.52
C VAL A 878 -9.42 -53.00 -40.45
N PRO A 879 -8.88 -53.07 -41.70
CA PRO A 879 -7.99 -52.04 -42.26
C PRO A 879 -8.48 -51.51 -43.65
N PRO A 880 -7.62 -51.06 -44.59
CA PRO A 880 -7.55 -49.68 -45.08
C PRO A 880 -7.94 -49.52 -46.57
N ASP A 881 -8.02 -48.29 -47.05
CA ASP A 881 -7.65 -47.95 -48.43
C ASP A 881 -7.01 -46.54 -48.39
N VAL A 882 -5.69 -46.40 -48.64
CA VAL A 882 -5.07 -46.25 -49.98
C VAL A 882 -5.47 -44.86 -50.51
N ASP A 883 -4.59 -43.87 -50.66
CA ASP A 883 -3.33 -43.95 -51.37
C ASP A 883 -2.51 -42.64 -51.24
N THR A 884 -1.17 -42.80 -51.29
CA THR A 884 -0.13 -41.97 -51.97
C THR A 884 -0.07 -40.44 -51.82
N VAL A 885 1.06 -39.72 -51.83
CA VAL A 885 2.52 -39.97 -51.80
C VAL A 885 3.20 -38.57 -51.74
N ALA A 886 4.33 -38.47 -51.01
CA ALA A 886 5.55 -37.65 -51.17
C ALA A 886 5.50 -36.21 -51.80
N ALA A 887 6.48 -35.31 -51.65
CA ALA A 887 7.90 -35.37 -51.31
C ALA A 887 8.36 -33.93 -50.96
N ILE A 888 9.17 -33.71 -49.92
CA ILE A 888 10.63 -33.39 -49.96
C ILE A 888 11.00 -31.98 -50.50
N ALA A 889 11.55 -31.10 -49.64
CA ALA A 889 12.91 -30.52 -49.72
C ALA A 889 13.02 -29.17 -48.96
N GLU A 890 13.89 -29.13 -47.95
CA GLU A 890 14.56 -27.92 -47.40
C GLU A 890 15.85 -27.62 -48.21
N PRO A 891 16.74 -26.67 -47.82
CA PRO A 891 16.59 -25.22 -47.56
C PRO A 891 17.70 -24.41 -48.29
N HIS A 892 17.71 -23.06 -48.24
CA HIS A 892 18.96 -22.26 -48.27
C HIS A 892 18.71 -20.81 -47.81
N ALA A 893 19.75 -20.21 -47.22
CA ALA A 893 19.81 -18.92 -46.55
C ALA A 893 20.49 -17.84 -47.42
N GLU A 894 20.23 -16.55 -47.17
CA GLU A 894 21.20 -15.44 -47.19
C GLU A 894 20.56 -14.10 -46.77
N ALA A 895 21.40 -13.15 -46.37
CA ALA A 895 21.10 -11.87 -45.71
C ALA A 895 21.44 -10.67 -46.63
N GLU A 896 20.77 -9.50 -46.47
CA GLU A 896 21.36 -8.14 -46.50
C GLU A 896 20.29 -7.01 -46.44
N GLU A 897 20.78 -5.77 -46.32
CA GLU A 897 20.24 -4.55 -45.69
C GLU A 897 19.28 -3.65 -46.52
N ALA A 898 18.58 -2.76 -45.77
CA ALA A 898 18.27 -1.34 -46.03
C ALA A 898 17.10 -0.85 -46.94
N SER A 899 16.35 0.09 -46.33
CA SER A 899 15.68 1.31 -46.83
C SER A 899 14.36 1.30 -47.64
N GLU A 900 13.44 2.11 -47.09
CA GLU A 900 12.43 3.03 -47.68
C GLU A 900 11.12 2.54 -48.33
N GLU A 901 10.05 3.05 -47.70
CA GLU A 901 8.78 3.59 -48.22
C GLU A 901 7.79 2.77 -49.08
N GLN A 902 6.59 2.66 -48.49
CA GLN A 902 5.24 2.84 -49.05
C GLN A 902 4.60 1.80 -49.99
N GLU A 903 3.35 1.52 -49.59
CA GLU A 903 2.15 1.07 -50.33
C GLU A 903 1.78 -0.43 -50.44
N GLU A 904 0.61 -0.66 -49.84
CA GLU A 904 -0.45 -1.65 -50.13
C GLU A 904 -0.22 -3.15 -49.90
N GLY A 905 -1.18 -3.78 -49.21
CA GLY A 905 -1.39 -5.23 -49.34
C GLY A 905 -1.92 -5.95 -48.12
N MET A 906 -3.20 -5.74 -47.84
CA MET A 906 -4.07 -6.68 -47.14
C MET A 906 -3.79 -8.12 -47.59
N VAL A 907 -3.42 -9.02 -46.67
CA VAL A 907 -3.68 -10.49 -46.62
C VAL A 907 -2.70 -11.15 -45.63
N VAL A 908 -3.25 -11.69 -44.54
CA VAL A 908 -2.96 -12.97 -43.84
C VAL A 908 -3.42 -12.82 -42.37
N VAL A 909 -4.74 -12.92 -42.17
CA VAL A 909 -5.32 -13.42 -40.91
C VAL A 909 -6.50 -14.32 -41.28
N SER A 910 -6.22 -15.50 -41.87
CA SER A 910 -7.23 -16.54 -42.09
C SER A 910 -6.80 -17.94 -41.61
N GLY A 911 -5.91 -18.00 -40.61
CA GLY A 911 -5.37 -19.28 -40.14
C GLY A 911 -5.81 -19.78 -38.75
N ILE A 912 -6.48 -18.96 -37.93
CA ILE A 912 -6.69 -19.31 -36.49
C ILE A 912 -8.18 -19.27 -36.06
N LEU A 913 -9.11 -18.96 -36.97
CA LEU A 913 -10.56 -18.95 -36.68
C LEU A 913 -11.33 -20.19 -37.17
N GLU A 914 -10.68 -21.18 -37.79
CA GLU A 914 -11.35 -22.42 -38.24
C GLU A 914 -11.44 -23.53 -37.19
N ALA A 915 -10.70 -23.46 -36.07
CA ALA A 915 -10.75 -24.50 -35.04
C ALA A 915 -11.93 -24.36 -34.04
N ALA A 916 -12.74 -23.31 -34.14
CA ALA A 916 -13.85 -23.03 -33.21
C ALA A 916 -15.26 -23.17 -33.83
N LYS A 917 -15.40 -23.63 -35.08
CA LYS A 917 -16.69 -23.81 -35.77
C LYS A 917 -17.29 -25.23 -35.72
N GLY A 918 -16.80 -26.11 -34.86
CA GLY A 918 -17.30 -27.49 -34.79
C GLY A 918 -17.80 -27.88 -33.40
N ARG A 919 -19.11 -27.69 -33.14
CA ARG A 919 -20.03 -28.56 -32.34
C ARG A 919 -21.21 -27.74 -31.80
N VAL A 920 -22.22 -27.56 -32.63
CA VAL A 920 -23.59 -27.26 -32.19
C VAL A 920 -24.32 -28.60 -32.11
N TYR A 921 -24.64 -29.07 -30.89
CA TYR A 921 -25.66 -30.12 -30.73
C TYR A 921 -27.03 -29.46 -30.74
N SER A 922 -27.75 -29.69 -31.84
CA SER A 922 -29.17 -29.40 -32.02
C SER A 922 -30.02 -30.44 -31.29
N THR A 923 -30.84 -30.01 -30.35
CA THR A 923 -32.12 -30.66 -30.02
C THR A 923 -33.14 -29.60 -29.57
N ARG A 924 -33.86 -29.02 -30.54
CA ARG A 924 -35.15 -28.37 -30.32
C ARG A 924 -36.18 -29.05 -31.20
N GLU A 925 -36.89 -30.04 -30.65
CA GLU A 925 -38.20 -30.41 -31.18
C GLU A 925 -39.19 -29.31 -30.81
N ARG A 926 -39.76 -28.67 -31.83
CA ARG A 926 -40.93 -27.81 -31.74
C ARG A 926 -42.15 -28.68 -31.41
N ARG A 927 -43.01 -28.23 -30.49
CA ARG A 927 -44.45 -28.49 -30.58
C ARG A 927 -45.19 -27.14 -30.56
N PRO A 928 -46.21 -26.97 -31.43
CA PRO A 928 -46.97 -25.72 -31.51
C PRO A 928 -48.12 -25.69 -30.50
N VAL A 929 -48.62 -24.46 -30.30
CA VAL A 929 -49.66 -23.94 -29.40
C VAL A 929 -49.13 -23.43 -28.07
#